data_AF-A0A8C3M1I2-F1
#
_entry.id   AF-A0A8C3M1I2-F1
#
_cell.length_a   1.000
_cell.length_b   1.000
_cell.length_c   1.000
_cell.angle_alpha   90.00
_cell.angle_beta   90.00
_cell.angle_gamma   90.00
#
_symmetry.space_group_name_H-M   'P 1'
#
loop_
_entity.id
_entity.type
_entity.pdbx_description
1 polymer ?
#
loop_
_entity_poly.entity_id
_entity_poly.type
_entity_poly.pdbx_seq_one_letter_code
_entity_poly.pdbx_strand_id
1 'polypeptide(L)'
;RMSYTLGYIPQIDCDVKAGKIINPEFIAKCPPGCQDVKYRVYGTDIYASFSSVCSAAIHSGAIDNTGGKILVQKVAGHAGYRGSFSNGVRSLSLPRWRESFLVSEGKPRKGVTYPSTLEFSSSKSTAIKPEPKKPEQDLKVPKSAATSDTSRKASEQGDTVHKVYQTSPEPMPTTQMAATTPTPTTTTTEPFSTTPKPTTTPATTRITTDSAAAKPRPGLHRVRDTGQVQASQGRGLNTAFRGTSTSANNRNILRPNAGAQQQPRGSLQAPLQTPRAGAAQHTSTEPLLSSVSPGFASKEELNLKPLEATSQGNPSCKVDLSFLMDGSWSIGKRRFQLQKQFLINVAYALGINNAGPLMGIVQYGDDPSTEFNLKTYTSPKDLRNAIEKIPQKGGLSNVGKALSFVNKNFFSDANGNRGGAPNVVVVMVDGWPTDRVEEASRLARESGINIFFVTIEAAAQNEKQNVIEPNFVDKAVCRTNGFYSIMVPSWFSLHKVVQPLVKRVCDIDRLVCSKTCLNSADIGFVIDGSSSVGTGNFRTVLQFVANISKEFEISDTDTRIGAIQYTYEQRLEFSFDKYSTKQDVLSAIKRINYWSGGTSTGAAISYASEQLFTKSKPNKRKIMILITDGRSYDDVRMPALTAHQNGVIAYSIGVAWAAQDELEAIATDPDKEHSFFVDEFDNLYQFVNPLIQNICTEFNSQPRN
;
A
#
# COMPACT_ATOMS: atom_id res chain seq x y z
N ARG A 1 -20.52 -42.31 29.21
CA ARG A 1 -19.52 -42.13 28.13
C ARG A 1 -19.88 -40.84 27.39
N MET A 2 -19.20 -39.72 27.68
CA MET A 2 -19.42 -38.47 26.94
C MET A 2 -18.84 -38.64 25.53
N SER A 3 -19.72 -38.49 24.55
CA SER A 3 -19.42 -38.56 23.13
C SER A 3 -18.64 -37.31 22.72
N TYR A 4 -17.42 -37.47 22.21
CA TYR A 4 -16.67 -36.36 21.59
C TYR A 4 -17.27 -36.11 20.21
N THR A 5 -17.93 -34.97 20.00
CA THR A 5 -18.22 -34.47 18.66
C THR A 5 -16.89 -34.12 17.98
N LEU A 6 -16.47 -34.92 17.01
CA LEU A 6 -15.30 -34.62 16.18
C LEU A 6 -15.59 -33.35 15.38
N GLY A 7 -15.04 -32.21 15.82
CA GLY A 7 -14.89 -31.04 14.97
C GLY A 7 -14.02 -31.39 13.75
N TYR A 8 -14.34 -30.79 12.61
CA TYR A 8 -13.53 -30.89 11.39
C TYR A 8 -12.08 -30.44 11.66
N ILE A 9 -11.09 -31.26 11.28
CA ILE A 9 -9.67 -30.92 11.42
C ILE A 9 -9.15 -30.41 10.07
N PRO A 10 -8.63 -29.17 10.01
CA PRO A 10 -8.15 -28.57 8.77
C PRO A 10 -6.93 -29.30 8.20
N GLN A 11 -6.91 -29.49 6.89
CA GLN A 11 -5.77 -30.03 6.15
C GLN A 11 -4.85 -28.88 5.69
N ILE A 12 -3.53 -29.08 5.75
CA ILE A 12 -2.51 -28.11 5.30
C ILE A 12 -1.56 -28.75 4.29
N ASP A 13 -1.00 -27.96 3.39
CA ASP A 13 -0.02 -28.43 2.41
C ASP A 13 1.40 -28.52 3.00
N CYS A 14 2.28 -29.29 2.36
CA CYS A 14 3.65 -29.53 2.85
C CYS A 14 4.51 -28.26 2.90
N ASP A 15 4.19 -27.24 2.13
CA ASP A 15 4.92 -25.96 2.06
C ASP A 15 4.45 -24.93 3.10
N VAL A 16 3.36 -25.22 3.82
CA VAL A 16 2.83 -24.31 4.85
C VAL A 16 3.83 -24.17 6.01
N LYS A 17 4.27 -22.94 6.23
CA LYS A 17 5.17 -22.56 7.33
C LYS A 17 4.39 -22.18 8.59
N ALA A 18 4.90 -22.50 9.78
CA ALA A 18 4.19 -22.23 11.04
C ALA A 18 3.90 -20.74 11.25
N GLY A 19 4.79 -19.85 10.79
CA GLY A 19 4.63 -18.40 10.87
C GLY A 19 3.47 -17.85 10.01
N LYS A 20 2.97 -18.64 9.05
CA LYS A 20 1.79 -18.27 8.23
C LYS A 20 0.48 -18.53 8.93
N ILE A 21 0.42 -19.33 9.99
CA ILE A 21 -0.81 -19.64 10.73
C ILE A 21 -0.86 -18.74 11.97
N ILE A 22 -1.90 -17.95 12.15
CA ILE A 22 -2.02 -16.98 13.26
C ILE A 22 -2.29 -17.70 14.58
N ASN A 23 -3.02 -18.81 14.56
CA ASN A 23 -3.44 -19.52 15.76
C ASN A 23 -2.23 -19.92 16.63
N PRO A 24 -2.24 -19.60 17.95
CA PRO A 24 -1.12 -19.89 18.83
C PRO A 24 -0.98 -21.39 19.16
N GLU A 25 -2.07 -22.15 19.12
CA GLU A 25 -2.09 -23.62 19.24
C GLU A 25 -3.19 -24.17 18.33
N PHE A 26 -2.90 -25.20 17.53
CA PHE A 26 -3.88 -25.77 16.60
C PHE A 26 -3.58 -27.23 16.24
N ILE A 27 -4.62 -27.95 15.80
CA ILE A 27 -4.49 -29.29 15.20
C ILE A 27 -4.67 -29.17 13.69
N ALA A 28 -3.77 -29.80 12.93
CA ALA A 28 -3.84 -29.87 11.48
C ALA A 28 -3.60 -31.29 10.98
N LYS A 29 -4.00 -31.57 9.74
CA LYS A 29 -3.71 -32.83 9.05
C LYS A 29 -2.72 -32.59 7.90
N CYS A 30 -1.59 -33.28 7.94
CA CYS A 30 -0.56 -33.26 6.89
C CYS A 30 -0.80 -34.36 5.84
N PRO A 31 -0.60 -34.07 4.54
CA PRO A 31 -0.62 -35.06 3.48
C PRO A 31 0.66 -35.93 3.49
N PRO A 32 0.67 -37.06 2.77
CA PRO A 32 1.89 -37.81 2.51
C PRO A 32 2.88 -37.02 1.64
N GLY A 33 4.18 -37.37 1.70
CA GLY A 33 5.20 -36.86 0.78
C GLY A 33 5.85 -35.52 1.17
N CYS A 34 5.84 -35.13 2.44
CA CYS A 34 6.43 -33.87 2.92
C CYS A 34 7.93 -33.96 3.29
N GLN A 35 8.61 -35.04 2.91
CA GLN A 35 10.03 -35.28 3.20
C GLN A 35 11.01 -34.67 2.17
N ASP A 36 10.51 -34.01 1.12
CA ASP A 36 11.32 -33.39 0.06
C ASP A 36 12.18 -32.23 0.59
N VAL A 37 13.42 -32.11 0.08
CA VAL A 37 14.40 -31.07 0.42
C VAL A 37 13.91 -29.64 0.15
N LYS A 38 12.92 -29.45 -0.74
CA LYS A 38 12.30 -28.13 -0.94
C LYS A 38 11.53 -27.62 0.29
N TYR A 39 11.06 -28.51 1.16
CA TYR A 39 10.34 -28.17 2.38
C TYR A 39 11.32 -27.97 3.54
N ARG A 40 11.90 -26.77 3.64
CA ARG A 40 12.97 -26.49 4.59
C ARG A 40 12.48 -26.53 6.05
N VAL A 41 13.30 -27.13 6.91
CA VAL A 41 13.12 -27.19 8.36
C VAL A 41 14.33 -26.56 9.04
N TYR A 42 14.10 -25.71 10.05
CA TYR A 42 15.15 -25.02 10.80
C TYR A 42 14.98 -25.29 12.29
N GLY A 43 15.95 -25.98 12.89
CA GLY A 43 15.93 -26.41 14.30
C GLY A 43 15.68 -27.90 14.53
N THR A 44 15.76 -28.28 15.81
CA THR A 44 15.55 -29.63 16.33
C THR A 44 14.73 -29.49 17.61
N ASP A 45 13.64 -30.26 17.73
CA ASP A 45 12.63 -30.20 18.79
C ASP A 45 11.85 -28.89 18.87
N ILE A 46 12.56 -27.77 18.92
CA ILE A 46 12.05 -26.40 18.77
C ILE A 46 12.41 -25.94 17.36
N TYR A 47 11.40 -25.65 16.55
CA TYR A 47 11.56 -25.24 15.16
C TYR A 47 11.28 -23.76 15.00
N ALA A 48 12.09 -23.06 14.20
CA ALA A 48 11.80 -21.67 13.85
C ALA A 48 10.50 -21.61 13.05
N SER A 49 9.66 -20.60 13.26
CA SER A 49 8.36 -20.50 12.59
C SER A 49 8.44 -20.34 11.06
N PHE A 50 9.64 -20.12 10.53
CA PHE A 50 9.95 -20.17 9.10
C PHE A 50 10.00 -21.59 8.50
N SER A 51 9.95 -22.64 9.33
CA SER A 51 9.99 -24.04 8.89
C SER A 51 8.65 -24.54 8.37
N SER A 52 8.68 -25.46 7.40
CA SER A 52 7.50 -26.26 7.02
C SER A 52 6.96 -27.02 8.23
N VAL A 53 5.65 -26.90 8.48
CA VAL A 53 4.99 -27.56 9.63
C VAL A 53 5.02 -29.08 9.47
N CYS A 54 4.65 -29.59 8.30
CA CYS A 54 4.57 -31.04 8.06
C CYS A 54 5.95 -31.69 7.97
N SER A 55 6.92 -31.03 7.34
CA SER A 55 8.29 -31.56 7.29
C SER A 55 8.95 -31.55 8.67
N ALA A 56 8.69 -30.52 9.49
CA ALA A 56 9.14 -30.49 10.89
C ALA A 56 8.49 -31.59 11.74
N ALA A 57 7.21 -31.92 11.47
CA ALA A 57 6.53 -33.01 12.15
C ALA A 57 7.10 -34.40 11.80
N ILE A 58 7.52 -34.60 10.55
CA ILE A 58 8.27 -35.80 10.15
C ILE A 58 9.63 -35.81 10.85
N HIS A 59 10.37 -34.70 10.78
CA HIS A 59 11.68 -34.58 11.43
C HIS A 59 11.63 -34.89 12.94
N SER A 60 10.60 -34.40 13.66
CA SER A 60 10.40 -34.68 15.09
C SER A 60 9.94 -36.10 15.40
N GLY A 61 9.50 -36.87 14.39
CA GLY A 61 8.90 -38.19 14.57
C GLY A 61 7.46 -38.15 15.07
N ALA A 62 6.80 -36.99 15.03
CA ALA A 62 5.38 -36.87 15.38
C ALA A 62 4.46 -37.54 14.36
N ILE A 63 4.89 -37.64 13.10
CA ILE A 63 4.28 -38.41 12.02
C ILE A 63 5.36 -39.02 11.14
N ASP A 64 5.02 -40.00 10.30
CA ASP A 64 5.87 -40.48 9.22
C ASP A 64 5.51 -39.81 7.87
N ASN A 65 6.19 -40.20 6.79
CA ASN A 65 5.96 -39.63 5.46
C ASN A 65 4.62 -40.05 4.81
N THR A 66 3.80 -40.87 5.50
CA THR A 66 2.42 -41.15 5.06
C THR A 66 1.45 -40.03 5.46
N GLY A 67 1.90 -39.07 6.27
CA GLY A 67 1.09 -37.95 6.75
C GLY A 67 0.34 -38.30 8.03
N GLY A 68 -0.46 -37.38 8.55
CA GLY A 68 -1.16 -37.60 9.82
C GLY A 68 -1.64 -36.34 10.51
N LYS A 69 -2.28 -36.52 11.68
CA LYS A 69 -2.73 -35.41 12.51
C LYS A 69 -1.60 -34.97 13.43
N ILE A 70 -1.39 -33.66 13.51
CA ILE A 70 -0.36 -33.04 14.34
C ILE A 70 -0.96 -31.98 15.23
N LEU A 71 -0.36 -31.76 16.40
CA LEU A 71 -0.61 -30.64 17.28
C LEU A 71 0.58 -29.68 17.19
N VAL A 72 0.31 -28.42 16.87
CA VAL A 72 1.31 -27.36 16.77
C VAL A 72 1.07 -26.35 17.87
N GLN A 73 2.13 -26.00 18.60
CA GLN A 73 2.10 -24.99 19.65
C GLN A 73 3.18 -23.93 19.37
N LYS A 74 2.78 -22.69 19.10
CA LYS A 74 3.69 -21.56 18.91
C LYS A 74 4.26 -21.12 20.25
N VAL A 75 5.55 -20.81 20.26
CA VAL A 75 6.31 -20.35 21.42
C VAL A 75 7.21 -19.18 21.03
N ALA A 76 7.79 -18.50 22.02
CA ALA A 76 8.72 -17.41 21.76
C ALA A 76 9.91 -17.85 20.89
N GLY A 77 10.44 -16.91 20.11
CA GLY A 77 11.66 -17.09 19.33
C GLY A 77 12.87 -17.46 20.20
N HIS A 78 13.81 -18.20 19.63
CA HIS A 78 15.05 -18.59 20.30
C HIS A 78 16.26 -17.87 19.71
N ALA A 79 17.34 -17.74 20.50
CA ALA A 79 18.56 -17.05 20.09
C ALA A 79 19.38 -17.82 19.03
N GLY A 80 19.09 -19.10 18.85
CA GLY A 80 19.65 -19.94 17.81
C GLY A 80 18.96 -21.30 17.78
N TYR A 81 18.98 -21.92 16.61
CA TYR A 81 18.39 -23.22 16.31
C TYR A 81 19.49 -24.10 15.75
N ARG A 82 19.69 -25.26 16.37
CA ARG A 82 20.64 -26.27 15.88
C ARG A 82 19.93 -27.15 14.85
N GLY A 83 20.52 -27.33 13.68
CA GLY A 83 20.04 -28.30 12.70
C GLY A 83 20.51 -29.73 13.02
N SER A 84 19.73 -30.72 12.60
CA SER A 84 20.02 -32.15 12.71
C SER A 84 19.49 -32.93 11.50
N PHE A 85 19.81 -34.21 11.42
CA PHE A 85 19.16 -35.13 10.49
C PHE A 85 18.40 -36.17 11.31
N SER A 86 17.08 -36.24 11.13
CA SER A 86 16.20 -37.14 11.88
C SER A 86 15.02 -37.56 11.03
N ASN A 87 14.58 -38.82 11.16
CA ASN A 87 13.43 -39.38 10.45
C ASN A 87 13.44 -39.09 8.93
N GLY A 88 14.63 -39.09 8.34
CA GLY A 88 14.84 -38.86 6.91
C GLY A 88 14.66 -37.42 6.42
N VAL A 89 14.49 -36.45 7.32
CA VAL A 89 14.48 -35.01 7.02
C VAL A 89 15.77 -34.38 7.53
N ARG A 90 16.38 -33.49 6.74
CA ARG A 90 17.53 -32.67 7.17
C ARG A 90 17.05 -31.29 7.61
N SER A 91 17.13 -30.99 8.89
CA SER A 91 16.95 -29.63 9.37
C SER A 91 18.26 -28.83 9.34
N LEU A 92 18.14 -27.52 9.17
CA LEU A 92 19.25 -26.58 9.09
C LEU A 92 19.37 -25.79 10.40
N SER A 93 20.59 -25.35 10.69
CA SER A 93 20.81 -24.39 11.77
C SER A 93 20.32 -23.01 11.33
N LEU A 94 19.74 -22.26 12.26
CA LEU A 94 19.31 -20.88 12.04
C LEU A 94 19.80 -20.03 13.23
N PRO A 95 20.33 -18.82 13.00
CA PRO A 95 20.55 -17.85 14.07
C PRO A 95 19.24 -17.43 14.75
N ARG A 96 19.29 -16.37 15.55
CA ARG A 96 18.11 -15.86 16.26
C ARG A 96 16.91 -15.67 15.33
N TRP A 97 15.75 -16.18 15.75
CA TRP A 97 14.48 -15.99 15.05
C TRP A 97 13.40 -15.58 16.04
N ARG A 98 12.38 -14.85 15.56
CA ARG A 98 11.42 -14.12 16.43
C ARG A 98 10.30 -14.97 17.02
N GLU A 99 10.00 -16.13 16.43
CA GLU A 99 8.89 -16.99 16.83
C GLU A 99 9.26 -18.46 16.55
N SER A 100 8.95 -19.37 17.46
CA SER A 100 9.20 -20.80 17.27
C SER A 100 7.92 -21.59 17.38
N PHE A 101 7.98 -22.88 17.08
CA PHE A 101 6.91 -23.80 17.40
C PHE A 101 7.45 -25.16 17.83
N LEU A 102 6.60 -25.84 18.60
CA LEU A 102 6.72 -27.25 18.95
C LEU A 102 5.68 -28.02 18.15
N VAL A 103 6.01 -29.24 17.75
CA VAL A 103 5.09 -30.11 17.01
C VAL A 103 5.10 -31.52 17.60
N SER A 104 3.90 -32.07 17.82
CA SER A 104 3.69 -33.40 18.40
C SER A 104 2.52 -34.12 17.73
N GLU A 105 2.29 -35.39 18.08
CA GLU A 105 1.15 -36.16 17.61
C GLU A 105 -0.18 -35.44 17.92
N GLY A 106 -1.11 -35.41 16.97
CA GLY A 106 -2.40 -34.72 17.06
C GLY A 106 -3.43 -35.35 18.00
N LYS A 107 -3.03 -35.68 19.23
CA LYS A 107 -3.92 -36.13 20.32
C LYS A 107 -4.50 -34.89 21.02
N PRO A 108 -5.82 -34.64 20.92
CA PRO A 108 -6.42 -33.48 21.56
C PRO A 108 -6.30 -33.54 23.08
N ARG A 109 -5.93 -32.43 23.72
CA ARG A 109 -5.89 -32.32 25.18
C ARG A 109 -7.30 -32.39 25.75
N LYS A 110 -7.50 -33.18 26.82
CA LYS A 110 -8.81 -33.30 27.49
C LYS A 110 -9.28 -31.92 27.97
N GLY A 111 -10.46 -31.49 27.50
CA GLY A 111 -11.10 -30.22 27.89
C GLY A 111 -10.69 -28.98 27.07
N VAL A 112 -9.83 -29.12 26.06
CA VAL A 112 -9.44 -28.03 25.15
C VAL A 112 -10.21 -28.17 23.82
N THR A 113 -10.87 -27.10 23.39
CA THR A 113 -11.52 -27.04 22.08
C THR A 113 -10.60 -26.36 21.09
N TYR A 114 -10.21 -27.07 20.03
CA TYR A 114 -9.35 -26.54 18.97
C TYR A 114 -10.20 -25.90 17.85
N PRO A 115 -9.72 -24.83 17.21
CA PRO A 115 -10.46 -24.17 16.13
C PRO A 115 -10.62 -25.13 14.94
N SER A 116 -11.82 -25.15 14.34
CA SER A 116 -12.13 -25.97 13.15
C SER A 116 -11.60 -25.37 11.84
N THR A 117 -11.04 -24.16 11.90
CA THR A 117 -10.46 -23.42 10.77
C THR A 117 -9.14 -22.80 11.21
N LEU A 118 -8.13 -22.83 10.33
CA LEU A 118 -6.86 -22.13 10.56
C LEU A 118 -6.96 -20.73 9.98
N GLU A 119 -6.59 -19.74 10.78
CA GLU A 119 -6.44 -18.36 10.33
C GLU A 119 -5.04 -18.19 9.77
N PHE A 120 -4.94 -17.83 8.50
CA PHE A 120 -3.66 -17.57 7.86
C PHE A 120 -3.36 -16.07 7.89
N SER A 121 -2.12 -15.73 8.25
CA SER A 121 -1.55 -14.41 8.02
C SER A 121 -1.58 -14.18 6.52
N SER A 122 -2.31 -13.16 6.08
CA SER A 122 -2.74 -12.99 4.70
C SER A 122 -1.54 -12.84 3.74
N SER A 123 -1.10 -13.96 3.20
CA SER A 123 -0.60 -14.08 1.82
C SER A 123 -1.66 -14.86 1.06
N LYS A 124 -2.31 -14.21 0.09
CA LYS A 124 -3.38 -14.78 -0.74
C LYS A 124 -2.92 -16.10 -1.36
N SER A 125 -3.66 -17.19 -1.12
CA SER A 125 -3.50 -18.45 -1.84
C SER A 125 -4.42 -18.46 -3.07
N THR A 126 -3.84 -18.84 -4.21
CA THR A 126 -4.50 -19.04 -5.49
C THR A 126 -5.38 -20.29 -5.42
N ALA A 127 -6.69 -20.10 -5.28
CA ALA A 127 -7.64 -21.19 -5.43
C ALA A 127 -7.75 -21.60 -6.91
N ILE A 128 -7.16 -22.73 -7.28
CA ILE A 128 -7.45 -23.43 -8.54
C ILE A 128 -8.88 -23.95 -8.45
N LYS A 129 -9.74 -23.50 -9.37
CA LYS A 129 -11.12 -23.98 -9.53
C LYS A 129 -11.12 -25.23 -10.43
N PRO A 130 -11.96 -26.25 -10.19
CA PRO A 130 -11.98 -27.47 -10.99
C PRO A 130 -12.71 -27.24 -12.31
N GLU A 131 -12.15 -27.77 -13.40
CA GLU A 131 -12.75 -27.78 -14.74
C GLU A 131 -13.91 -28.81 -14.83
N PRO A 132 -15.00 -28.53 -15.57
CA PRO A 132 -16.17 -29.39 -15.63
C PRO A 132 -16.04 -30.52 -16.67
N LYS A 133 -16.53 -31.72 -16.29
CA LYS A 133 -16.72 -32.89 -17.18
C LYS A 133 -17.81 -32.65 -18.23
N LYS A 134 -17.60 -33.17 -19.45
CA LYS A 134 -18.65 -33.70 -20.34
C LYS A 134 -18.05 -34.70 -21.38
N PRO A 135 -18.85 -35.51 -22.10
CA PRO A 135 -18.93 -36.96 -21.91
C PRO A 135 -18.42 -37.80 -23.09
N GLU A 136 -18.33 -39.08 -22.79
CA GLU A 136 -17.96 -40.29 -23.55
C GLU A 136 -18.65 -40.47 -24.93
N GLN A 137 -17.90 -40.98 -25.93
CA GLN A 137 -18.37 -41.93 -26.95
C GLN A 137 -17.22 -42.64 -27.72
N ASP A 138 -17.10 -43.94 -27.44
CA ASP A 138 -16.94 -45.09 -28.35
C ASP A 138 -15.74 -45.30 -29.31
N LEU A 139 -14.99 -46.36 -28.96
CA LEU A 139 -14.79 -47.63 -29.69
C LEU A 139 -13.37 -48.03 -30.21
N LYS A 140 -12.97 -49.20 -29.69
CA LYS A 140 -12.17 -50.32 -30.28
C LYS A 140 -10.65 -50.41 -30.07
N VAL A 141 -10.33 -51.30 -29.11
CA VAL A 141 -9.16 -52.19 -28.91
C VAL A 141 -9.26 -53.31 -30.00
N PRO A 142 -8.18 -54.03 -30.47
CA PRO A 142 -7.34 -54.82 -29.56
C PRO A 142 -5.87 -55.20 -29.86
N LYS A 143 -5.17 -55.40 -28.71
CA LYS A 143 -4.25 -56.50 -28.29
C LYS A 143 -2.97 -56.82 -29.08
N SER A 144 -1.82 -56.79 -28.38
CA SER A 144 -1.14 -57.95 -27.73
C SER A 144 0.03 -57.40 -26.86
N ALA A 145 0.18 -57.73 -25.58
CA ALA A 145 0.83 -58.94 -25.02
C ALA A 145 2.21 -59.22 -25.68
N ALA A 146 3.33 -59.43 -24.99
CA ALA A 146 3.63 -59.59 -23.58
C ALA A 146 5.16 -59.52 -23.35
N THR A 147 5.54 -59.21 -22.10
CA THR A 147 6.64 -59.81 -21.29
C THR A 147 8.07 -59.87 -21.83
N SER A 148 9.00 -59.20 -21.12
CA SER A 148 10.04 -59.81 -20.23
C SER A 148 11.33 -60.10 -21.01
N ASP A 149 12.54 -59.96 -20.51
CA ASP A 149 13.01 -59.98 -19.13
C ASP A 149 14.48 -59.47 -19.09
N THR A 150 14.89 -59.00 -17.91
CA THR A 150 16.22 -59.14 -17.23
C THR A 150 17.45 -59.64 -18.03
N SER A 151 18.72 -59.26 -17.78
CA SER A 151 19.41 -58.62 -16.65
C SER A 151 20.94 -58.61 -16.89
N ARG A 152 21.68 -57.85 -16.05
CA ARG A 152 23.08 -58.11 -15.55
C ARG A 152 24.23 -58.00 -16.58
N LYS A 153 25.48 -57.63 -16.27
CA LYS A 153 26.20 -57.03 -15.11
C LYS A 153 27.63 -56.71 -15.61
N ALA A 154 28.16 -55.55 -15.19
CA ALA A 154 29.51 -55.29 -14.62
C ALA A 154 30.86 -55.62 -15.32
N SER A 155 31.77 -54.62 -15.21
CA SER A 155 33.27 -54.67 -15.03
C SER A 155 34.12 -55.30 -16.14
N GLU A 156 35.34 -54.88 -16.49
CA GLU A 156 36.37 -53.98 -15.92
C GLU A 156 37.54 -53.83 -16.93
N GLN A 157 38.36 -52.77 -16.79
CA GLN A 157 39.79 -52.55 -17.18
C GLN A 157 40.28 -53.02 -18.57
N GLY A 158 41.11 -52.30 -19.33
CA GLY A 158 41.97 -51.12 -19.16
C GLY A 158 43.07 -51.21 -20.24
N ASP A 159 43.56 -50.09 -20.79
CA ASP A 159 44.97 -49.93 -21.20
C ASP A 159 45.27 -48.54 -21.79
N THR A 160 46.38 -47.99 -21.31
CA THR A 160 47.04 -46.71 -21.63
C THR A 160 47.96 -46.79 -22.84
N VAL A 161 48.00 -45.76 -23.72
CA VAL A 161 49.25 -45.25 -24.33
C VAL A 161 49.13 -43.75 -24.68
N HIS A 162 50.10 -42.96 -24.21
CA HIS A 162 50.39 -41.55 -24.55
C HIS A 162 51.02 -41.38 -25.94
N LYS A 163 50.77 -40.23 -26.61
CA LYS A 163 51.85 -39.44 -27.26
C LYS A 163 51.44 -37.99 -27.56
N VAL A 164 52.31 -37.08 -27.14
CA VAL A 164 52.34 -35.62 -27.34
C VAL A 164 53.20 -35.30 -28.57
N TYR A 165 52.92 -34.23 -29.33
CA TYR A 165 53.93 -33.25 -29.80
C TYR A 165 53.28 -31.96 -30.35
N GLN A 166 53.78 -30.81 -29.86
CA GLN A 166 53.58 -29.45 -30.36
C GLN A 166 54.45 -29.16 -31.59
N THR A 167 54.10 -28.15 -32.40
CA THR A 167 55.04 -27.13 -32.95
C THR A 167 54.28 -25.91 -33.51
N SER A 168 54.95 -24.74 -33.42
CA SER A 168 54.47 -23.37 -33.64
C SER A 168 54.58 -22.88 -35.11
N PRO A 169 54.13 -21.64 -35.45
CA PRO A 169 53.78 -21.17 -36.80
C PRO A 169 54.69 -20.06 -37.40
N GLU A 170 54.50 -19.75 -38.71
CA GLU A 170 54.67 -18.43 -39.42
C GLU A 170 54.54 -18.61 -40.98
N PRO A 171 54.47 -17.57 -41.86
CA PRO A 171 53.55 -16.40 -41.92
C PRO A 171 52.99 -16.05 -43.35
N MET A 172 51.97 -15.16 -43.41
CA MET A 172 51.61 -14.10 -44.42
C MET A 172 51.45 -14.44 -45.94
N PRO A 173 50.54 -13.75 -46.70
CA PRO A 173 50.87 -12.42 -47.25
C PRO A 173 49.72 -11.38 -47.35
N THR A 174 50.20 -10.15 -47.56
CA THR A 174 49.55 -8.82 -47.69
C THR A 174 48.95 -8.57 -49.08
N THR A 175 47.93 -7.71 -49.21
CA THR A 175 47.74 -6.84 -50.40
C THR A 175 47.03 -5.53 -50.05
N GLN A 176 47.53 -4.43 -50.62
CA GLN A 176 47.18 -3.00 -50.43
C GLN A 176 46.19 -2.47 -51.48
N MET A 177 45.52 -1.33 -51.21
CA MET A 177 45.32 -0.12 -52.07
C MET A 177 44.73 1.02 -51.19
N ALA A 178 45.40 2.16 -50.92
CA ALA A 178 45.44 3.47 -51.62
C ALA A 178 44.05 4.17 -51.78
N ALA A 179 43.80 5.47 -51.57
CA ALA A 179 44.54 6.68 -51.17
C ALA A 179 43.54 7.84 -50.88
N THR A 180 44.07 8.98 -50.41
CA THR A 180 43.59 10.39 -50.45
C THR A 180 43.09 11.08 -49.16
N THR A 181 43.92 12.06 -48.75
CA THR A 181 43.69 13.22 -47.87
C THR A 181 42.79 14.26 -48.59
N PRO A 182 42.17 15.26 -47.90
CA PRO A 182 42.92 16.45 -47.44
C PRO A 182 42.49 17.01 -46.07
N THR A 183 43.46 17.64 -45.40
CA THR A 183 43.30 18.60 -44.29
C THR A 183 42.67 19.90 -44.78
N PRO A 184 42.06 20.71 -43.89
CA PRO A 184 42.59 22.05 -43.73
C PRO A 184 42.75 22.51 -42.27
N THR A 185 43.75 23.35 -42.08
CA THR A 185 44.23 23.99 -40.86
C THR A 185 43.56 25.35 -40.63
N THR A 186 43.62 25.85 -39.39
CA THR A 186 43.53 27.27 -38.94
C THR A 186 42.12 27.90 -38.97
N THR A 187 41.59 28.61 -37.96
CA THR A 187 42.14 29.66 -37.08
C THR A 187 41.11 29.93 -35.96
N THR A 188 41.50 30.14 -34.70
CA THR A 188 40.68 30.96 -33.79
C THR A 188 41.54 31.86 -32.93
N THR A 189 41.34 33.15 -33.17
CA THR A 189 41.86 34.34 -32.52
C THR A 189 41.17 34.58 -31.19
N GLU A 190 41.92 34.97 -30.15
CA GLU A 190 41.40 35.77 -29.03
C GLU A 190 41.15 37.22 -29.48
N PRO A 191 40.31 37.97 -28.73
CA PRO A 191 40.86 39.18 -28.11
C PRO A 191 40.38 39.47 -26.67
N PHE A 192 41.30 40.12 -25.93
CA PHE A 192 41.14 40.85 -24.67
C PHE A 192 40.04 41.94 -24.70
N SER A 193 39.44 42.26 -23.53
CA SER A 193 39.36 43.66 -23.01
C SER A 193 38.69 43.78 -21.61
N THR A 194 39.52 44.20 -20.64
CA THR A 194 39.39 45.11 -19.47
C THR A 194 38.03 45.53 -18.83
N THR A 195 37.92 45.27 -17.51
CA THR A 195 37.58 46.14 -16.31
C THR A 195 36.91 47.52 -16.48
N PRO A 196 36.06 47.98 -15.50
CA PRO A 196 36.57 48.57 -14.24
C PRO A 196 35.76 48.35 -12.95
N LYS A 197 36.49 48.45 -11.83
CA LYS A 197 36.02 48.59 -10.43
C LYS A 197 35.83 50.09 -10.12
N PRO A 198 35.10 50.45 -9.05
CA PRO A 198 35.71 51.36 -8.07
C PRO A 198 35.59 50.90 -6.61
N THR A 199 36.50 51.45 -5.84
CA THR A 199 36.95 51.17 -4.47
C THR A 199 36.39 52.21 -3.51
N THR A 200 36.16 51.89 -2.23
CA THR A 200 36.57 52.71 -1.06
C THR A 200 36.31 52.01 0.29
N THR A 201 37.40 51.77 1.03
CA THR A 201 37.57 51.55 2.49
C THR A 201 37.35 52.88 3.29
N PRO A 202 37.41 53.02 4.65
CA PRO A 202 38.43 52.43 5.56
C PRO A 202 38.10 52.17 7.07
N ALA A 203 39.06 51.46 7.72
CA ALA A 203 39.55 51.52 9.12
C ALA A 203 38.63 51.01 10.28
N THR A 204 39.11 50.36 11.35
CA THR A 204 40.28 50.70 12.20
C THR A 204 40.69 49.54 13.17
N THR A 205 42.01 49.25 13.25
CA THR A 205 42.87 48.83 14.42
C THR A 205 42.56 47.60 15.32
N ARG A 206 43.48 46.60 15.37
CA ARG A 206 44.63 46.34 16.34
C ARG A 206 44.17 45.66 17.66
N ILE A 207 44.82 44.69 18.33
CA ILE A 207 46.22 44.19 18.40
C ILE A 207 46.25 42.85 19.22
N THR A 208 47.12 41.90 18.83
CA THR A 208 47.92 40.84 19.57
C THR A 208 47.33 40.06 20.76
N THR A 209 47.63 38.77 21.03
CA THR A 209 48.95 38.10 21.20
C THR A 209 48.88 36.56 21.14
N ASP A 210 50.02 35.94 20.80
CA ASP A 210 50.38 34.52 20.82
C ASP A 210 50.24 33.77 22.16
N SER A 211 49.94 32.45 22.13
CA SER A 211 50.89 31.38 22.51
C SER A 211 50.24 30.01 22.81
N ALA A 212 50.69 29.00 22.05
CA ALA A 212 51.19 27.67 22.43
C ALA A 212 50.42 26.68 23.35
N ALA A 213 50.23 25.47 22.78
CA ALA A 213 50.58 24.13 23.29
C ALA A 213 49.62 23.28 24.18
N ALA A 214 49.33 22.09 23.63
CA ALA A 214 49.35 20.73 24.22
C ALA A 214 48.42 20.30 25.39
N LYS A 215 47.63 19.23 25.10
CA LYS A 215 47.13 18.04 25.88
C LYS A 215 47.44 17.94 27.39
N PRO A 216 46.66 17.21 28.24
CA PRO A 216 46.10 15.86 27.97
C PRO A 216 44.75 15.47 28.61
N ARG A 217 44.31 14.21 28.35
CA ARG A 217 43.23 13.47 29.04
C ARG A 217 43.47 13.38 30.56
N PRO A 218 42.42 13.01 31.31
CA PRO A 218 42.51 11.73 32.04
C PRO A 218 41.22 10.88 31.94
N GLY A 219 41.39 9.58 32.14
CA GLY A 219 40.31 8.66 32.53
C GLY A 219 40.66 7.98 33.85
N LEU A 220 39.68 7.38 34.55
CA LEU A 220 39.69 6.02 35.14
C LEU A 220 38.52 5.80 36.15
N HIS A 221 37.93 4.59 36.06
CA HIS A 221 37.47 3.65 37.13
C HIS A 221 36.54 4.10 38.29
N ARG A 222 35.74 3.26 38.98
CA ARG A 222 35.16 1.88 38.89
C ARG A 222 34.40 1.68 40.24
N VAL A 223 33.45 0.73 40.29
CA VAL A 223 33.07 -0.15 41.44
C VAL A 223 31.59 -0.14 41.90
N ARG A 224 31.09 -1.38 42.09
CA ARG A 224 29.85 -1.95 42.67
C ARG A 224 29.47 -1.36 44.06
N ASP A 225 28.25 -1.47 44.60
CA ASP A 225 27.66 -2.66 45.26
C ASP A 225 26.23 -2.31 45.76
N THR A 226 25.21 -3.16 45.52
CA THR A 226 24.44 -4.01 46.48
C THR A 226 23.21 -3.39 47.16
N GLY A 227 22.10 -4.13 47.13
CA GLY A 227 20.84 -3.82 47.85
C GLY A 227 19.62 -4.57 47.31
N GLN A 228 19.46 -5.86 47.65
CA GLN A 228 18.21 -6.63 47.57
C GLN A 228 17.16 -6.08 48.56
N VAL A 229 15.85 -6.20 48.27
CA VAL A 229 14.82 -6.79 49.19
C VAL A 229 13.57 -7.25 48.41
N GLN A 230 13.34 -8.56 48.47
CA GLN A 230 12.09 -9.37 48.58
C GLN A 230 10.74 -8.91 47.99
N ALA A 231 10.16 -9.79 47.16
CA ALA A 231 8.72 -10.03 47.11
C ALA A 231 8.44 -11.49 47.52
N SER A 232 7.83 -11.68 48.68
CA SER A 232 7.42 -12.97 49.24
C SER A 232 5.94 -13.27 48.97
N GLN A 233 5.72 -14.46 48.43
CA GLN A 233 4.60 -15.42 48.57
C GLN A 233 3.33 -15.03 49.36
N GLY A 234 2.17 -15.44 48.81
CA GLY A 234 0.99 -15.78 49.62
C GLY A 234 -0.28 -16.17 48.85
N ARG A 235 -0.46 -17.49 48.63
CA ARG A 235 -1.70 -18.34 48.53
C ARG A 235 -3.07 -17.62 48.51
N GLY A 236 -3.96 -17.92 47.55
CA GLY A 236 -5.04 -18.96 47.68
C GLY A 236 -6.33 -18.35 48.25
N LEU A 237 -7.59 -18.66 47.93
CA LEU A 237 -8.27 -19.74 47.23
C LEU A 237 -9.75 -19.28 47.03
N ASN A 238 -10.39 -19.77 45.96
CA ASN A 238 -11.83 -20.01 45.72
C ASN A 238 -12.94 -19.22 46.48
N THR A 239 -13.93 -18.74 45.72
CA THR A 239 -15.32 -19.26 45.80
C THR A 239 -16.19 -18.74 44.64
N ALA A 240 -16.94 -19.67 44.05
CA ALA A 240 -17.99 -19.43 43.08
C ALA A 240 -19.28 -18.99 43.79
N PHE A 241 -20.17 -18.25 43.13
CA PHE A 241 -21.62 -18.47 43.25
C PHE A 241 -22.40 -17.88 42.07
N ARG A 242 -23.30 -18.72 41.53
CA ARG A 242 -24.40 -18.39 40.61
C ARG A 242 -25.42 -17.47 41.30
N GLY A 243 -26.17 -16.70 40.50
CA GLY A 243 -27.44 -16.14 40.95
C GLY A 243 -28.18 -15.37 39.86
N THR A 244 -29.06 -16.04 39.14
CA THR A 244 -30.19 -15.45 38.40
C THR A 244 -31.29 -15.01 39.38
N SER A 245 -31.89 -13.83 39.21
CA SER A 245 -33.34 -13.64 39.37
C SER A 245 -33.84 -12.26 38.94
N THR A 246 -34.98 -12.32 38.28
CA THR A 246 -36.01 -11.31 38.03
C THR A 246 -36.59 -10.71 39.32
N SER A 247 -36.95 -9.42 39.29
CA SER A 247 -38.34 -8.91 39.48
C SER A 247 -38.40 -7.45 39.94
N ALA A 248 -39.48 -6.81 39.48
CA ALA A 248 -39.91 -5.43 39.69
C ALA A 248 -40.16 -5.04 41.16
N ASN A 249 -40.02 -3.74 41.49
CA ASN A 249 -41.17 -2.87 41.79
C ASN A 249 -40.79 -1.39 42.07
N ASN A 250 -41.53 -0.50 41.40
CA ASN A 250 -42.18 0.74 41.85
C ASN A 250 -41.57 1.70 42.90
N ARG A 251 -41.52 2.99 42.50
CA ARG A 251 -42.13 4.22 43.10
C ARG A 251 -41.33 5.44 42.58
N ASN A 252 -41.83 6.65 42.32
CA ASN A 252 -43.14 7.30 42.20
C ASN A 252 -42.85 8.73 41.68
N ILE A 253 -43.70 9.28 40.80
CA ILE A 253 -44.30 10.65 40.83
C ILE A 253 -43.32 11.88 40.79
N LEU A 254 -43.33 12.82 39.83
CA LEU A 254 -44.40 13.77 39.43
C LEU A 254 -44.24 14.26 37.97
N ARG A 255 -45.38 14.42 37.27
CA ARG A 255 -45.61 15.42 36.20
C ARG A 255 -46.36 16.62 36.82
N PRO A 256 -46.42 17.78 36.14
CA PRO A 256 -47.74 18.18 35.64
C PRO A 256 -47.74 18.74 34.22
N ASN A 257 -48.93 18.77 33.62
CA ASN A 257 -49.25 19.21 32.26
C ASN A 257 -50.38 20.27 32.33
N ALA A 258 -50.32 21.25 31.42
CA ALA A 258 -51.41 22.04 30.80
C ALA A 258 -52.32 23.00 31.61
N GLY A 259 -52.48 24.23 31.06
CA GLY A 259 -53.81 24.77 30.71
C GLY A 259 -54.31 26.12 31.30
N ALA A 260 -54.24 27.19 30.49
CA ALA A 260 -55.18 28.31 30.28
C ALA A 260 -55.61 29.30 31.39
N GLN A 261 -55.39 30.62 31.18
CA GLN A 261 -56.42 31.66 30.86
C GLN A 261 -55.94 33.13 31.01
N GLN A 262 -56.52 33.99 30.15
CA GLN A 262 -56.85 35.43 30.28
C GLN A 262 -55.86 36.56 29.88
N GLN A 263 -56.44 37.51 29.11
CA GLN A 263 -55.94 38.80 28.61
C GLN A 263 -55.84 39.87 29.72
N PRO A 264 -55.26 41.07 29.44
CA PRO A 264 -56.13 42.19 29.02
C PRO A 264 -55.58 43.10 27.89
N ARG A 265 -56.49 43.97 27.41
CA ARG A 265 -56.39 44.99 26.34
C ARG A 265 -55.56 46.25 26.69
N GLY A 266 -55.09 46.93 25.64
CA GLY A 266 -54.85 48.40 25.56
C GLY A 266 -53.99 48.75 24.32
N SER A 267 -54.57 49.09 23.16
CA SER A 267 -54.94 50.43 22.64
C SER A 267 -53.81 51.46 22.51
N LEU A 268 -53.41 51.83 21.27
CA LEU A 268 -53.50 53.20 20.68
C LEU A 268 -52.53 53.44 19.49
N GLN A 269 -53.12 53.94 18.39
CA GLN A 269 -52.69 55.00 17.46
C GLN A 269 -51.49 54.84 16.49
N ALA A 270 -51.83 55.01 15.20
CA ALA A 270 -50.98 55.59 14.15
C ALA A 270 -50.88 57.12 14.29
N PRO A 271 -49.91 57.79 13.64
CA PRO A 271 -50.25 58.48 12.39
C PRO A 271 -49.17 58.49 11.28
N LEU A 272 -49.66 58.41 10.04
CA LEU A 272 -49.37 59.21 8.84
C LEU A 272 -48.23 60.26 8.88
N GLN A 273 -47.27 60.22 7.93
CA GLN A 273 -47.21 61.01 6.66
C GLN A 273 -45.78 61.12 6.06
N THR A 274 -45.74 61.06 4.72
CA THR A 274 -44.62 61.30 3.76
C THR A 274 -44.29 62.79 3.54
N PRO A 275 -43.21 63.14 2.81
CA PRO A 275 -43.31 63.45 1.34
C PRO A 275 -42.15 62.86 0.49
N ARG A 276 -42.37 62.32 -0.74
CA ARG A 276 -42.45 62.94 -2.11
C ARG A 276 -41.14 63.63 -2.55
N ALA A 277 -40.57 63.55 -3.78
CA ALA A 277 -40.94 63.17 -5.16
C ALA A 277 -39.62 62.96 -6.00
N GLY A 278 -39.54 62.46 -7.25
CA GLY A 278 -40.52 62.05 -8.25
C GLY A 278 -39.91 61.61 -9.61
N ALA A 279 -40.83 61.18 -10.51
CA ALA A 279 -40.85 61.12 -12.01
C ALA A 279 -39.85 60.21 -12.78
N ALA A 280 -40.18 59.52 -13.89
CA ALA A 280 -41.22 59.63 -14.95
C ALA A 280 -41.48 58.22 -15.59
N GLN A 281 -42.72 57.74 -15.82
CA GLN A 281 -43.65 57.81 -16.99
C GLN A 281 -43.31 57.04 -18.29
N HIS A 282 -44.22 56.12 -18.70
CA HIS A 282 -44.88 55.90 -20.02
C HIS A 282 -45.68 54.55 -19.99
N THR A 283 -47.03 54.52 -19.85
CA THR A 283 -48.11 54.41 -20.88
C THR A 283 -47.95 53.24 -21.86
N SER A 284 -48.91 52.34 -22.17
CA SER A 284 -50.38 52.38 -22.13
C SER A 284 -51.04 50.99 -22.44
N THR A 285 -52.25 50.80 -21.89
CA THR A 285 -53.50 50.16 -22.43
C THR A 285 -53.69 48.63 -22.53
N GLU A 286 -54.87 48.23 -22.02
CA GLU A 286 -55.48 46.91 -21.85
C GLU A 286 -56.55 46.60 -22.95
N PRO A 287 -57.22 45.42 -23.00
CA PRO A 287 -58.52 45.29 -22.29
C PRO A 287 -58.96 43.89 -21.77
N LEU A 288 -59.46 43.90 -20.52
CA LEU A 288 -60.71 43.35 -19.93
C LEU A 288 -61.27 41.90 -20.13
N LEU A 289 -61.75 41.39 -18.97
CA LEU A 289 -62.80 40.38 -18.64
C LEU A 289 -62.47 38.88 -18.82
N SER A 290 -62.83 37.92 -17.94
CA SER A 290 -63.76 37.87 -16.79
C SER A 290 -63.52 36.61 -15.91
N SER A 291 -64.01 36.68 -14.67
CA SER A 291 -64.08 35.70 -13.58
C SER A 291 -64.60 34.27 -13.87
N VAL A 292 -64.00 33.23 -13.24
CA VAL A 292 -64.69 32.09 -12.57
C VAL A 292 -63.77 31.51 -11.45
N SER A 293 -64.35 31.18 -10.29
CA SER A 293 -63.68 30.67 -9.06
C SER A 293 -63.47 29.12 -9.07
N PRO A 294 -63.05 28.48 -7.95
CA PRO A 294 -61.88 27.60 -7.89
C PRO A 294 -62.18 26.10 -8.03
N GLY A 295 -61.24 25.30 -8.56
CA GLY A 295 -61.42 23.86 -8.65
C GLY A 295 -60.12 23.08 -8.85
N PHE A 296 -59.79 22.30 -7.83
CA PHE A 296 -59.05 21.04 -7.86
C PHE A 296 -57.58 21.00 -8.32
N ALA A 297 -56.74 20.68 -7.33
CA ALA A 297 -55.37 20.21 -7.49
C ALA A 297 -55.29 18.98 -8.42
N SER A 298 -54.39 19.03 -9.40
CA SER A 298 -53.83 17.84 -10.02
C SER A 298 -52.33 17.80 -9.71
N LYS A 299 -51.89 16.63 -9.27
CA LYS A 299 -50.49 16.26 -9.01
C LYS A 299 -49.69 16.50 -10.30
N GLU A 300 -48.83 17.50 -10.28
CA GLU A 300 -47.80 17.64 -11.31
C GLU A 300 -46.66 16.69 -10.95
N GLU A 301 -46.75 15.51 -11.54
CA GLU A 301 -45.76 14.44 -11.47
C GLU A 301 -44.46 14.97 -12.08
N LEU A 302 -43.43 15.16 -11.24
CA LEU A 302 -42.07 15.55 -11.64
C LEU A 302 -41.46 14.44 -12.51
N ASN A 303 -41.82 14.42 -13.79
CA ASN A 303 -41.19 13.60 -14.80
C ASN A 303 -39.91 14.30 -15.26
N LEU A 304 -38.88 14.25 -14.40
CA LEU A 304 -37.52 14.62 -14.78
C LEU A 304 -37.04 13.57 -15.78
N LYS A 305 -37.13 13.89 -17.07
CA LYS A 305 -36.40 13.15 -18.11
C LYS A 305 -34.93 13.06 -17.68
N PRO A 306 -34.30 11.88 -17.72
CA PRO A 306 -32.86 11.78 -17.49
C PRO A 306 -32.18 12.73 -18.47
N LEU A 307 -31.47 13.73 -17.95
CA LEU A 307 -30.46 14.43 -18.74
C LEU A 307 -29.54 13.33 -19.25
N GLU A 308 -29.48 13.14 -20.57
CA GLU A 308 -28.44 12.33 -21.19
C GLU A 308 -27.12 12.97 -20.79
N ALA A 309 -26.52 12.43 -19.73
CA ALA A 309 -25.24 12.85 -19.23
C ALA A 309 -24.21 12.44 -20.28
N THR A 310 -23.85 13.40 -21.14
CA THR A 310 -22.63 13.30 -21.92
C THR A 310 -21.51 13.09 -20.90
N SER A 311 -20.85 11.94 -20.94
CA SER A 311 -19.67 11.64 -20.10
C SER A 311 -18.65 12.76 -20.31
N GLN A 312 -18.55 13.68 -19.36
CA GLN A 312 -17.48 14.66 -19.26
C GLN A 312 -16.32 14.13 -18.41
N GLY A 313 -16.26 12.81 -18.18
CA GLY A 313 -15.11 12.17 -17.59
C GLY A 313 -13.90 12.39 -18.49
N ASN A 314 -12.96 13.23 -18.05
CA ASN A 314 -11.64 13.30 -18.66
C ASN A 314 -11.05 11.88 -18.63
N PRO A 315 -10.63 11.28 -19.76
CA PRO A 315 -10.02 9.96 -19.78
C PRO A 315 -8.77 9.86 -18.89
N SER A 316 -8.17 10.98 -18.47
CA SER A 316 -7.08 11.02 -17.49
C SER A 316 -7.53 11.08 -16.02
N CYS A 317 -8.83 11.14 -15.72
CA CYS A 317 -9.32 11.18 -14.35
C CYS A 317 -9.26 9.78 -13.73
N LYS A 318 -8.11 9.45 -13.15
CA LYS A 318 -7.87 8.18 -12.47
C LYS A 318 -7.75 8.40 -10.97
N VAL A 319 -8.87 8.30 -10.27
CA VAL A 319 -8.97 8.50 -8.81
C VAL A 319 -9.82 7.40 -8.18
N ASP A 320 -9.57 7.13 -6.90
CA ASP A 320 -10.34 6.17 -6.12
C ASP A 320 -11.20 6.91 -5.11
N LEU A 321 -12.52 6.90 -5.35
CA LEU A 321 -13.49 7.67 -4.58
C LEU A 321 -14.24 6.81 -3.56
N SER A 322 -14.29 7.29 -2.32
CA SER A 322 -15.25 6.85 -1.32
C SER A 322 -16.24 7.97 -1.03
N PHE A 323 -17.54 7.71 -1.19
CA PHE A 323 -18.57 8.62 -0.70
C PHE A 323 -18.97 8.20 0.71
N LEU A 324 -18.81 9.12 1.67
CA LEU A 324 -19.41 9.02 2.99
C LEU A 324 -20.83 9.56 2.88
N MET A 325 -21.78 8.63 2.77
CA MET A 325 -23.21 8.89 2.65
C MET A 325 -23.82 9.03 4.04
N ASP A 326 -24.47 10.16 4.32
CA ASP A 326 -25.15 10.37 5.60
C ASP A 326 -26.41 9.51 5.64
N GLY A 327 -26.42 8.51 6.53
CA GLY A 327 -27.54 7.63 6.78
C GLY A 327 -28.37 8.03 8.00
N SER A 328 -28.01 9.09 8.72
CA SER A 328 -28.61 9.49 10.00
C SER A 328 -30.11 9.80 9.91
N TRP A 329 -30.78 9.89 11.07
CA TRP A 329 -32.21 10.23 11.10
C TRP A 329 -32.53 11.70 10.83
N SER A 330 -31.55 12.61 10.93
CA SER A 330 -31.76 14.05 10.76
C SER A 330 -32.24 14.42 9.35
N ILE A 331 -31.77 13.69 8.33
CA ILE A 331 -32.13 13.98 6.93
C ILE A 331 -33.50 13.39 6.55
N GLY A 332 -33.94 12.32 7.21
CA GLY A 332 -35.17 11.61 6.87
C GLY A 332 -35.21 10.97 5.46
N LYS A 333 -36.27 10.18 5.20
CA LYS A 333 -36.35 9.31 4.01
C LYS A 333 -36.35 10.05 2.68
N ARG A 334 -36.97 11.24 2.61
CA ARG A 334 -37.08 12.00 1.36
C ARG A 334 -35.73 12.58 0.93
N ARG A 335 -34.99 13.20 1.86
CA ARG A 335 -33.64 13.75 1.58
C ARG A 335 -32.64 12.63 1.34
N PHE A 336 -32.76 11.50 2.03
CA PHE A 336 -31.96 10.31 1.73
C PHE A 336 -32.13 9.84 0.27
N GLN A 337 -33.34 9.92 -0.30
CA GLN A 337 -33.52 9.63 -1.73
C GLN A 337 -32.89 10.68 -2.66
N LEU A 338 -32.91 11.96 -2.29
CA LEU A 338 -32.18 13.00 -3.05
C LEU A 338 -30.67 12.77 -3.02
N GLN A 339 -30.12 12.34 -1.88
CA GLN A 339 -28.72 11.93 -1.75
C GLN A 339 -28.37 10.78 -2.69
N LYS A 340 -29.22 9.74 -2.75
CA LYS A 340 -29.05 8.61 -3.69
C LYS A 340 -29.02 9.08 -5.14
N GLN A 341 -29.96 9.93 -5.54
CA GLN A 341 -29.99 10.48 -6.90
C GLN A 341 -28.76 11.34 -7.22
N PHE A 342 -28.27 12.11 -6.25
CA PHE A 342 -27.02 12.85 -6.43
C PHE A 342 -25.82 11.92 -6.68
N LEU A 343 -25.65 10.87 -5.88
CA LEU A 343 -24.58 9.89 -6.06
C LEU A 343 -24.65 9.20 -7.42
N ILE A 344 -25.87 8.86 -7.89
CA ILE A 344 -26.11 8.31 -9.22
C ILE A 344 -25.64 9.30 -10.30
N ASN A 345 -26.06 10.57 -10.22
CA ASN A 345 -25.69 11.59 -11.20
C ASN A 345 -24.17 11.84 -11.23
N VAL A 346 -23.51 11.82 -10.07
CA VAL A 346 -22.04 11.91 -9.99
C VAL A 346 -21.38 10.70 -10.65
N ALA A 347 -21.88 9.48 -10.42
CA ALA A 347 -21.33 8.28 -11.06
C ALA A 347 -21.41 8.34 -12.59
N TYR A 348 -22.54 8.81 -13.15
CA TYR A 348 -22.66 9.02 -14.59
C TYR A 348 -21.74 10.14 -15.10
N ALA A 349 -21.65 11.26 -14.39
CA ALA A 349 -20.79 12.38 -14.79
C ALA A 349 -19.30 12.04 -14.74
N LEU A 350 -18.86 11.22 -13.78
CA LEU A 350 -17.48 10.71 -13.68
C LEU A 350 -17.15 9.67 -14.75
N GLY A 351 -18.16 8.95 -15.26
CA GLY A 351 -17.95 7.83 -16.17
C GLY A 351 -17.19 6.68 -15.51
N ILE A 352 -17.66 6.19 -14.35
CA ILE A 352 -17.02 5.12 -13.56
C ILE A 352 -16.66 3.92 -14.44
N ASN A 353 -15.38 3.54 -14.44
CA ASN A 353 -14.87 2.39 -15.18
C ASN A 353 -13.49 1.94 -14.65
N ASN A 354 -13.05 0.74 -15.01
CA ASN A 354 -11.78 0.17 -14.51
C ASN A 354 -10.52 0.95 -14.89
N ALA A 355 -10.53 1.65 -16.03
CA ALA A 355 -9.41 2.48 -16.48
C ALA A 355 -9.47 3.92 -15.90
N GLY A 356 -10.67 4.39 -15.56
CA GLY A 356 -10.97 5.74 -15.07
C GLY A 356 -11.21 5.80 -13.56
N PRO A 357 -12.17 6.60 -13.08
CA PRO A 357 -12.48 6.70 -11.66
C PRO A 357 -13.16 5.43 -11.14
N LEU A 358 -12.78 5.00 -9.94
CA LEU A 358 -13.50 3.97 -9.17
C LEU A 358 -14.31 4.63 -8.06
N MET A 359 -15.47 4.07 -7.72
CA MET A 359 -16.37 4.64 -6.73
C MET A 359 -16.92 3.55 -5.83
N GLY A 360 -16.81 3.75 -4.51
CA GLY A 360 -17.56 2.99 -3.54
C GLY A 360 -18.24 3.88 -2.51
N ILE A 361 -19.10 3.27 -1.70
CA ILE A 361 -19.98 3.99 -0.78
C ILE A 361 -19.84 3.39 0.62
N VAL A 362 -19.62 4.26 1.59
CA VAL A 362 -19.74 3.96 3.00
C VAL A 362 -20.90 4.78 3.54
N GLN A 363 -21.90 4.10 4.10
CA GLN A 363 -22.98 4.78 4.80
C GLN A 363 -22.58 4.94 6.27
N TYR A 364 -22.77 6.13 6.82
CA TYR A 364 -22.53 6.40 8.23
C TYR A 364 -23.77 6.87 8.96
N GLY A 365 -23.75 6.67 10.26
CA GLY A 365 -24.82 6.98 11.20
C GLY A 365 -24.21 6.99 12.59
N ASP A 366 -24.74 6.16 13.49
CA ASP A 366 -24.03 5.86 14.74
C ASP A 366 -22.69 5.18 14.49
N ASP A 367 -22.69 4.19 13.58
CA ASP A 367 -21.50 3.45 13.16
C ASP A 367 -21.41 3.33 11.62
N PRO A 368 -20.23 3.57 11.04
CA PRO A 368 -20.01 3.50 9.60
C PRO A 368 -19.94 2.06 9.10
N SER A 369 -20.40 1.84 7.88
CA SER A 369 -20.31 0.53 7.23
C SER A 369 -20.31 0.66 5.71
N THR A 370 -19.50 -0.18 5.06
CA THR A 370 -19.40 -0.21 3.60
C THR A 370 -20.66 -0.80 2.99
N GLU A 371 -21.27 -0.07 2.06
CA GLU A 371 -22.34 -0.59 1.19
C GLU A 371 -21.74 -1.39 0.02
N PHE A 372 -20.69 -0.84 -0.59
CA PHE A 372 -19.86 -1.54 -1.57
C PHE A 372 -18.50 -0.87 -1.75
N ASN A 373 -17.51 -1.67 -2.18
CA ASN A 373 -16.12 -1.27 -2.34
C ASN A 373 -15.81 -0.78 -3.77
N LEU A 374 -14.59 -0.27 -3.98
CA LEU A 374 -14.14 0.30 -5.26
C LEU A 374 -14.19 -0.70 -6.43
N LYS A 375 -13.91 -1.98 -6.18
CA LYS A 375 -13.95 -3.03 -7.20
C LYS A 375 -15.32 -3.68 -7.42
N THR A 376 -16.33 -3.31 -6.64
CA THR A 376 -17.63 -4.02 -6.67
C THR A 376 -18.41 -3.72 -7.94
N TYR A 377 -18.44 -2.46 -8.37
CA TYR A 377 -19.15 -2.03 -9.58
C TYR A 377 -18.23 -1.17 -10.45
N THR A 378 -18.21 -1.49 -11.74
CA THR A 378 -17.29 -0.90 -12.73
C THR A 378 -18.04 -0.22 -13.88
N SER A 379 -19.37 -0.07 -13.74
CA SER A 379 -20.27 0.54 -14.70
C SER A 379 -21.26 1.47 -13.98
N PRO A 380 -21.53 2.68 -14.49
CA PRO A 380 -22.51 3.59 -13.88
C PRO A 380 -23.91 2.98 -13.78
N LYS A 381 -24.27 2.08 -14.71
CA LYS A 381 -25.58 1.40 -14.71
C LYS A 381 -25.73 0.45 -13.53
N ASP A 382 -24.73 -0.38 -13.26
CA ASP A 382 -24.78 -1.34 -12.15
C ASP A 382 -24.67 -0.62 -10.82
N LEU A 383 -23.83 0.41 -10.77
CA LEU A 383 -23.68 1.26 -9.60
C LEU A 383 -25.00 1.99 -9.28
N ARG A 384 -25.72 2.48 -10.29
CA ARG A 384 -27.08 3.03 -10.11
C ARG A 384 -28.01 2.03 -9.45
N ASN A 385 -28.11 0.81 -10.00
CA ASN A 385 -28.98 -0.24 -9.47
C ASN A 385 -28.64 -0.61 -8.02
N ALA A 386 -27.34 -0.56 -7.67
CA ALA A 386 -26.87 -0.79 -6.31
C ALA A 386 -27.26 0.35 -5.37
N ILE A 387 -27.00 1.61 -5.76
CA ILE A 387 -27.38 2.79 -4.97
C ILE A 387 -28.87 2.78 -4.67
N GLU A 388 -29.71 2.54 -5.67
CA GLU A 388 -31.18 2.51 -5.53
C GLU A 388 -31.67 1.51 -4.47
N LYS A 389 -30.88 0.48 -4.15
CA LYS A 389 -31.22 -0.53 -3.14
C LYS A 389 -30.69 -0.25 -1.73
N ILE A 390 -29.80 0.73 -1.56
CA ILE A 390 -29.24 1.05 -0.23
C ILE A 390 -30.37 1.52 0.71
N PRO A 391 -30.60 0.86 1.85
CA PRO A 391 -31.53 1.32 2.88
C PRO A 391 -30.87 2.36 3.79
N GLN A 392 -31.68 3.27 4.34
CA GLN A 392 -31.21 4.23 5.35
C GLN A 392 -31.02 3.54 6.70
N LYS A 393 -29.81 3.64 7.28
CA LYS A 393 -29.44 2.98 8.54
C LYS A 393 -29.89 3.74 9.78
N GLY A 394 -29.80 5.06 9.75
CA GLY A 394 -30.16 5.92 10.87
C GLY A 394 -29.06 6.17 11.88
N GLY A 395 -29.48 6.74 13.02
CA GLY A 395 -28.58 7.15 14.10
C GLY A 395 -28.19 8.62 14.01
N LEU A 396 -27.09 8.96 14.67
CA LEU A 396 -26.45 10.28 14.65
C LEU A 396 -25.60 10.50 13.38
N SER A 397 -25.09 11.71 13.15
CA SER A 397 -24.23 12.03 12.00
C SER A 397 -22.74 12.00 12.36
N ASN A 398 -22.21 10.82 12.75
CA ASN A 398 -20.82 10.68 13.20
C ASN A 398 -19.80 10.62 12.05
N VAL A 399 -19.41 11.79 11.52
CA VAL A 399 -18.45 11.93 10.42
C VAL A 399 -17.03 11.53 10.84
N GLY A 400 -16.61 11.87 12.06
CA GLY A 400 -15.27 11.56 12.58
C GLY A 400 -15.04 10.05 12.63
N LYS A 401 -16.01 9.30 13.16
CA LYS A 401 -16.01 7.83 13.09
C LYS A 401 -15.94 7.31 11.65
N ALA A 402 -16.71 7.89 10.74
CA ALA A 402 -16.75 7.48 9.34
C ALA A 402 -15.40 7.69 8.61
N LEU A 403 -14.75 8.82 8.85
CA LEU A 403 -13.40 9.10 8.33
C LEU A 403 -12.36 8.13 8.90
N SER A 404 -12.43 7.84 10.20
CA SER A 404 -11.57 6.83 10.84
C SER A 404 -11.77 5.44 10.23
N PHE A 405 -13.02 5.06 9.97
CA PHE A 405 -13.35 3.78 9.33
C PHE A 405 -12.82 3.69 7.91
N VAL A 406 -13.00 4.73 7.08
CA VAL A 406 -12.50 4.74 5.70
C VAL A 406 -10.98 4.66 5.65
N ASN A 407 -10.29 5.42 6.51
CA ASN A 407 -8.84 5.39 6.60
C ASN A 407 -8.29 3.99 6.94
N LYS A 408 -8.97 3.26 7.83
CA LYS A 408 -8.51 1.95 8.30
C LYS A 408 -8.94 0.79 7.41
N ASN A 409 -10.14 0.84 6.85
CA ASN A 409 -10.81 -0.35 6.31
C ASN A 409 -11.16 -0.25 4.83
N PHE A 410 -11.26 0.95 4.24
CA PHE A 410 -11.84 1.09 2.90
C PHE A 410 -10.76 1.11 1.81
N PHE A 411 -9.76 1.99 1.91
CA PHE A 411 -8.69 2.10 0.89
C PHE A 411 -7.61 1.03 1.05
N SER A 412 -7.94 -0.20 0.66
CA SER A 412 -7.04 -1.35 0.65
C SER A 412 -7.08 -2.09 -0.69
N ASP A 413 -6.04 -2.85 -1.02
CA ASP A 413 -6.03 -3.69 -2.24
C ASP A 413 -7.19 -4.69 -2.25
N ALA A 414 -7.54 -5.22 -1.07
CA ALA A 414 -8.67 -6.13 -0.92
C ALA A 414 -9.98 -5.50 -1.39
N ASN A 415 -10.10 -4.18 -1.32
CA ASN A 415 -11.28 -3.42 -1.71
C ASN A 415 -11.17 -2.79 -3.10
N GLY A 416 -10.04 -2.95 -3.80
CA GLY A 416 -9.82 -2.40 -5.14
C GLY A 416 -9.12 -1.06 -5.17
N ASN A 417 -8.46 -0.66 -4.08
CA ASN A 417 -7.62 0.53 -4.07
C ASN A 417 -6.43 0.36 -5.03
N ARG A 418 -6.16 1.37 -5.85
CA ARG A 418 -5.06 1.42 -6.80
C ARG A 418 -4.00 2.33 -6.22
N GLY A 419 -2.84 1.78 -5.85
CA GLY A 419 -1.77 2.54 -5.17
C GLY A 419 -1.22 3.71 -5.99
N GLY A 420 -1.41 3.69 -7.31
CA GLY A 420 -1.04 4.77 -8.23
C GLY A 420 -2.13 5.81 -8.49
N ALA A 421 -3.33 5.68 -7.90
CA ALA A 421 -4.41 6.64 -8.03
C ALA A 421 -4.59 7.43 -6.71
N PRO A 422 -4.87 8.74 -6.76
CA PRO A 422 -5.24 9.51 -5.58
C PRO A 422 -6.49 8.96 -4.89
N ASN A 423 -6.44 8.91 -3.56
CA ASN A 423 -7.59 8.55 -2.72
C ASN A 423 -8.38 9.80 -2.38
N VAL A 424 -9.68 9.74 -2.62
CA VAL A 424 -10.59 10.86 -2.40
C VAL A 424 -11.79 10.41 -1.58
N VAL A 425 -12.07 11.13 -0.50
CA VAL A 425 -13.29 10.96 0.29
C VAL A 425 -14.18 12.15 0.05
N VAL A 426 -15.43 11.92 -0.35
CA VAL A 426 -16.45 12.96 -0.41
C VAL A 426 -17.43 12.74 0.73
N VAL A 427 -17.42 13.64 1.70
CA VAL A 427 -18.32 13.65 2.85
C VAL A 427 -19.56 14.44 2.53
N MET A 428 -20.72 13.79 2.57
CA MET A 428 -22.01 14.47 2.51
C MET A 428 -22.54 14.58 3.92
N VAL A 429 -22.84 15.80 4.38
CA VAL A 429 -23.36 16.03 5.74
C VAL A 429 -24.47 17.09 5.71
N ASP A 430 -25.55 16.82 6.44
CA ASP A 430 -26.66 17.77 6.65
C ASP A 430 -26.34 18.65 7.86
N GLY A 431 -26.06 19.92 7.63
CA GLY A 431 -25.62 20.84 8.68
C GLY A 431 -24.20 20.54 9.16
N TRP A 432 -24.09 19.84 10.31
CA TRP A 432 -22.82 19.62 11.00
C TRP A 432 -22.71 18.21 11.62
N PRO A 433 -21.48 17.69 11.78
CA PRO A 433 -21.24 16.41 12.44
C PRO A 433 -21.68 16.38 13.90
N THR A 434 -22.08 15.20 14.37
CA THR A 434 -22.39 14.93 15.79
C THR A 434 -21.19 14.41 16.58
N ASP A 435 -20.00 14.40 15.98
CA ASP A 435 -18.74 14.05 16.63
C ASP A 435 -17.61 14.97 16.14
N ARG A 436 -16.42 14.82 16.74
CA ARG A 436 -15.22 15.57 16.35
C ARG A 436 -14.55 14.91 15.15
N VAL A 437 -14.16 15.70 14.17
CA VAL A 437 -13.57 15.20 12.91
C VAL A 437 -12.07 15.45 12.82
N GLU A 438 -11.53 16.39 13.59
CA GLU A 438 -10.15 16.89 13.48
C GLU A 438 -9.10 15.76 13.48
N GLU A 439 -9.12 14.89 14.49
CA GLU A 439 -8.11 13.83 14.62
C GLU A 439 -8.24 12.75 13.54
N ALA A 440 -9.47 12.30 13.26
CA ALA A 440 -9.71 11.31 12.22
C ALA A 440 -9.31 11.85 10.83
N SER A 441 -9.57 13.14 10.59
CA SER A 441 -9.20 13.81 9.34
C SER A 441 -7.69 14.00 9.23
N ARG A 442 -7.01 14.37 10.32
CA ARG A 442 -5.54 14.46 10.36
C ARG A 442 -4.91 13.14 9.94
N LEU A 443 -5.33 12.04 10.57
CA LEU A 443 -4.84 10.69 10.24
C LEU A 443 -5.16 10.28 8.79
N ALA A 444 -6.35 10.62 8.28
CA ALA A 444 -6.71 10.34 6.89
C ALA A 444 -5.83 11.13 5.90
N ARG A 445 -5.59 12.42 6.15
CA ARG A 445 -4.70 13.27 5.32
C ARG A 445 -3.26 12.76 5.36
N GLU A 446 -2.76 12.38 6.53
CA GLU A 446 -1.42 11.79 6.69
C GLU A 446 -1.29 10.46 5.94
N SER A 447 -2.35 9.66 5.88
CA SER A 447 -2.44 8.45 5.05
C SER A 447 -2.60 8.71 3.54
N GLY A 448 -2.64 9.97 3.10
CA GLY A 448 -2.72 10.30 1.68
C GLY A 448 -4.12 10.51 1.12
N ILE A 449 -5.14 10.73 1.97
CA ILE A 449 -6.54 10.86 1.56
C ILE A 449 -6.92 12.33 1.42
N ASN A 450 -7.48 12.70 0.26
CA ASN A 450 -8.03 14.02 0.02
C ASN A 450 -9.49 14.05 0.44
N ILE A 451 -9.84 14.90 1.41
CA ILE A 451 -11.20 14.96 1.94
C ILE A 451 -11.92 16.16 1.33
N PHE A 452 -13.06 15.90 0.70
CA PHE A 452 -14.01 16.91 0.22
C PHE A 452 -15.23 16.92 1.13
N PHE A 453 -15.71 18.11 1.48
CA PHE A 453 -16.97 18.29 2.20
C PHE A 453 -18.04 18.86 1.27
N VAL A 454 -19.17 18.18 1.20
CA VAL A 454 -20.42 18.66 0.62
C VAL A 454 -21.38 18.89 1.79
N THR A 455 -21.37 20.11 2.31
CA THR A 455 -22.23 20.52 3.43
C THR A 455 -23.56 21.04 2.89
N ILE A 456 -24.66 20.42 3.28
CA ILE A 456 -26.00 20.77 2.83
C ILE A 456 -26.70 21.50 3.97
N GLU A 457 -27.36 22.63 3.70
CA GLU A 457 -28.08 23.41 4.72
C GLU A 457 -27.18 23.71 5.95
N ALA A 458 -26.06 24.40 5.71
CA ALA A 458 -25.07 24.72 6.75
C ALA A 458 -25.72 25.41 7.97
N ALA A 459 -25.12 25.19 9.15
CA ALA A 459 -25.63 25.68 10.43
C ALA A 459 -26.01 27.17 10.38
N ALA A 460 -27.24 27.49 10.79
CA ALA A 460 -27.65 28.88 10.94
C ALA A 460 -26.80 29.55 12.04
N GLN A 461 -26.68 30.89 12.00
CA GLN A 461 -25.80 31.61 12.94
C GLN A 461 -26.17 31.37 14.41
N ASN A 462 -27.47 31.17 14.69
CA ASN A 462 -28.04 30.84 15.99
C ASN A 462 -27.93 29.35 16.36
N GLU A 463 -27.38 28.50 15.50
CA GLU A 463 -27.16 27.07 15.77
C GLU A 463 -25.67 26.75 15.90
N LYS A 464 -24.79 27.69 15.53
CA LYS A 464 -23.34 27.53 15.61
C LYS A 464 -22.85 27.20 17.02
N GLN A 465 -23.53 27.64 18.08
CA GLN A 465 -23.17 27.27 19.45
C GLN A 465 -23.45 25.80 19.79
N ASN A 466 -24.29 25.11 19.01
CA ASN A 466 -24.60 23.69 19.17
C ASN A 466 -23.67 22.78 18.34
N VAL A 467 -22.79 23.37 17.55
CA VAL A 467 -21.82 22.64 16.74
C VAL A 467 -20.70 22.14 17.65
N ILE A 468 -20.54 20.82 17.72
CA ILE A 468 -19.54 20.16 18.58
C ILE A 468 -18.12 20.60 18.23
N GLU A 469 -17.84 20.75 16.93
CA GLU A 469 -16.55 21.20 16.43
C GLU A 469 -16.73 22.36 15.43
N PRO A 470 -16.56 23.61 15.86
CA PRO A 470 -16.57 24.76 14.96
C PRO A 470 -15.47 24.63 13.90
N ASN A 471 -15.75 25.12 12.69
CA ASN A 471 -14.85 25.06 11.54
C ASN A 471 -14.36 23.63 11.22
N PHE A 472 -15.22 22.62 11.45
CA PHE A 472 -14.89 21.21 11.19
C PHE A 472 -14.39 20.97 9.75
N VAL A 473 -14.94 21.70 8.77
CA VAL A 473 -14.49 21.61 7.36
C VAL A 473 -13.02 22.01 7.23
N ASP A 474 -12.65 23.18 7.76
CA ASP A 474 -11.28 23.71 7.66
C ASP A 474 -10.27 22.82 8.38
N LYS A 475 -10.68 22.22 9.49
CA LYS A 475 -9.88 21.23 10.24
C LYS A 475 -9.74 19.90 9.52
N ALA A 476 -10.64 19.58 8.59
CA ALA A 476 -10.71 18.30 7.92
C ALA A 476 -10.07 18.26 6.52
N VAL A 477 -10.15 19.34 5.75
CA VAL A 477 -9.65 19.40 4.38
C VAL A 477 -8.12 19.56 4.28
N CYS A 478 -7.57 19.30 3.10
CA CYS A 478 -6.13 19.41 2.83
C CYS A 478 -5.61 20.86 2.82
N ARG A 479 -6.43 21.80 2.31
CA ARG A 479 -6.15 23.24 2.35
C ARG A 479 -7.45 24.03 2.52
N THR A 480 -7.38 25.13 3.24
CA THR A 480 -8.48 26.05 3.52
C THR A 480 -8.60 27.12 2.42
N ASN A 481 -8.70 26.70 1.17
CA ASN A 481 -8.79 27.60 -0.01
C ASN A 481 -10.14 27.51 -0.75
N GLY A 482 -11.13 26.86 -0.15
CA GLY A 482 -12.45 26.63 -0.74
C GLY A 482 -12.50 25.58 -1.86
N PHE A 483 -11.37 24.97 -2.25
CA PHE A 483 -11.35 23.94 -3.29
C PHE A 483 -11.98 22.62 -2.80
N TYR A 484 -11.69 22.23 -1.57
CA TYR A 484 -12.16 20.97 -0.97
C TYR A 484 -13.54 21.07 -0.31
N SER A 485 -14.18 22.23 -0.33
CA SER A 485 -15.49 22.44 0.31
C SER A 485 -16.52 22.96 -0.69
N ILE A 486 -17.72 22.40 -0.63
CA ILE A 486 -18.88 22.79 -1.42
C ILE A 486 -20.05 22.97 -0.46
N MET A 487 -20.55 24.20 -0.37
CA MET A 487 -21.76 24.51 0.40
C MET A 487 -22.97 24.42 -0.52
N VAL A 488 -23.97 23.64 -0.13
CA VAL A 488 -25.22 23.45 -0.85
C VAL A 488 -26.34 24.12 -0.05
N PRO A 489 -27.01 25.17 -0.56
CA PRO A 489 -28.02 25.90 0.19
C PRO A 489 -29.26 25.08 0.56
N SER A 490 -29.58 24.06 -0.23
CA SER A 490 -30.72 23.18 0.00
C SER A 490 -30.55 21.86 -0.72
N TRP A 491 -31.15 20.80 -0.16
CA TRP A 491 -31.24 19.47 -0.77
C TRP A 491 -31.74 19.48 -2.23
N PHE A 492 -32.65 20.39 -2.59
CA PHE A 492 -33.15 20.51 -3.97
C PHE A 492 -32.11 21.05 -4.95
N SER A 493 -31.10 21.79 -4.48
CA SER A 493 -30.02 22.34 -5.29
C SER A 493 -28.81 21.41 -5.42
N LEU A 494 -28.85 20.22 -4.83
CA LEU A 494 -27.75 19.26 -4.83
C LEU A 494 -27.35 18.81 -6.25
N HIS A 495 -28.30 18.78 -7.20
CA HIS A 495 -27.99 18.51 -8.61
C HIS A 495 -27.03 19.53 -9.25
N LYS A 496 -27.02 20.78 -8.77
CA LYS A 496 -26.16 21.85 -9.32
C LYS A 496 -24.69 21.65 -8.99
N VAL A 497 -24.37 20.86 -7.96
CA VAL A 497 -22.98 20.67 -7.50
C VAL A 497 -22.28 19.45 -8.11
N VAL A 498 -22.98 18.65 -8.92
CA VAL A 498 -22.41 17.48 -9.61
C VAL A 498 -21.19 17.88 -10.43
N GLN A 499 -21.34 18.83 -11.36
CA GLN A 499 -20.25 19.23 -12.25
C GLN A 499 -19.08 19.93 -11.51
N PRO A 500 -19.32 20.89 -10.60
CA PRO A 500 -18.25 21.45 -9.77
C PRO A 500 -17.48 20.40 -8.96
N LEU A 501 -18.17 19.41 -8.38
CA LEU A 501 -17.52 18.34 -7.63
C LEU A 501 -16.65 17.47 -8.54
N VAL A 502 -17.21 17.00 -9.67
CA VAL A 502 -16.48 16.17 -10.65
C VAL A 502 -15.22 16.87 -11.13
N LYS A 503 -15.32 18.15 -11.50
CA LYS A 503 -14.17 18.94 -11.93
C LYS A 503 -13.08 19.00 -10.86
N ARG A 504 -13.44 19.18 -9.59
CA ARG A 504 -12.46 19.30 -8.50
C ARG A 504 -11.83 17.97 -8.13
N VAL A 505 -12.60 16.88 -8.15
CA VAL A 505 -12.08 15.55 -7.82
C VAL A 505 -11.19 15.00 -8.94
N CYS A 506 -11.45 15.37 -10.19
CA CYS A 506 -10.61 15.00 -11.33
C CYS A 506 -9.39 15.91 -11.58
N ASP A 507 -9.19 16.96 -10.78
CA ASP A 507 -8.04 17.86 -10.88
C ASP A 507 -6.90 17.34 -9.97
N ILE A 508 -6.20 16.32 -10.48
CA ILE A 508 -5.20 15.51 -9.75
C ILE A 508 -4.07 16.39 -9.20
N ASP A 509 -3.61 17.38 -9.95
CA ASP A 509 -2.53 18.29 -9.55
C ASP A 509 -2.90 19.11 -8.31
N ARG A 510 -4.19 19.33 -8.07
CA ARG A 510 -4.70 20.02 -6.89
C ARG A 510 -5.05 19.09 -5.74
N LEU A 511 -4.84 17.78 -5.84
CA LEU A 511 -5.04 16.83 -4.74
C LEU A 511 -3.79 16.72 -3.87
N VAL A 512 -3.49 17.78 -3.13
CA VAL A 512 -2.20 17.97 -2.43
C VAL A 512 -1.96 17.06 -1.22
N CYS A 513 -2.97 16.36 -0.70
CA CYS A 513 -2.72 15.33 0.31
C CYS A 513 -2.29 14.00 -0.33
N SER A 514 -2.40 13.84 -1.65
CA SER A 514 -2.24 12.54 -2.29
C SER A 514 -0.88 11.93 -2.01
N LYS A 515 -0.89 10.75 -1.41
CA LYS A 515 0.27 9.86 -1.38
C LYS A 515 -0.05 8.64 -2.22
N THR A 516 0.71 8.47 -3.28
CA THR A 516 0.66 7.33 -4.19
C THR A 516 2.03 6.67 -4.24
N CYS A 517 2.10 5.47 -4.80
CA CYS A 517 3.38 4.84 -5.14
C CYS A 517 4.25 5.72 -6.04
N LEU A 518 3.64 6.61 -6.84
CA LEU A 518 4.34 7.40 -7.86
C LEU A 518 4.96 8.69 -7.30
N ASN A 519 4.48 9.20 -6.16
CA ASN A 519 4.95 10.45 -5.57
C ASN A 519 5.47 10.32 -4.13
N SER A 520 5.35 9.15 -3.49
CA SER A 520 5.65 8.98 -2.06
C SER A 520 6.76 7.96 -1.78
N ALA A 521 7.78 7.91 -2.63
CA ALA A 521 8.91 6.99 -2.50
C ALA A 521 10.29 7.67 -2.55
N ASP A 522 11.27 7.08 -1.90
CA ASP A 522 12.70 7.31 -2.13
C ASP A 522 13.26 6.07 -2.82
N ILE A 523 13.65 6.19 -4.09
CA ILE A 523 14.05 5.06 -4.94
C ILE A 523 15.55 5.12 -5.19
N GLY A 524 16.27 4.14 -4.63
CA GLY A 524 17.70 3.96 -4.82
C GLY A 524 17.99 2.88 -5.87
N PHE A 525 18.64 3.26 -6.97
CA PHE A 525 19.16 2.31 -7.94
C PHE A 525 20.56 1.85 -7.51
N VAL A 526 20.76 0.54 -7.45
CA VAL A 526 22.06 -0.11 -7.18
C VAL A 526 22.47 -0.84 -8.44
N ILE A 527 23.42 -0.25 -9.17
CA ILE A 527 23.69 -0.56 -10.57
C ILE A 527 25.04 -1.28 -10.69
N ASP A 528 25.03 -2.49 -11.23
CA ASP A 528 26.25 -3.23 -11.54
C ASP A 528 27.02 -2.56 -12.68
N GLY A 529 28.27 -2.17 -12.39
CA GLY A 529 29.23 -1.60 -13.33
C GLY A 529 30.38 -2.55 -13.65
N SER A 530 30.22 -3.85 -13.39
CA SER A 530 31.26 -4.87 -13.54
C SER A 530 31.70 -5.09 -14.99
N SER A 531 32.81 -5.82 -15.15
CA SER A 531 33.40 -6.15 -16.44
C SER A 531 32.53 -7.04 -17.32
N SER A 532 31.70 -7.90 -16.71
CA SER A 532 30.78 -8.80 -17.45
C SER A 532 29.68 -8.02 -18.17
N VAL A 533 29.22 -6.91 -17.59
CA VAL A 533 28.21 -6.05 -18.21
C VAL A 533 28.76 -5.46 -19.51
N GLY A 534 29.94 -4.84 -19.46
CA GLY A 534 30.55 -4.14 -20.59
C GLY A 534 29.88 -2.80 -20.93
N THR A 535 30.59 -1.93 -21.65
CA THR A 535 30.19 -0.53 -21.86
C THR A 535 28.87 -0.36 -22.63
N GLY A 536 28.61 -1.22 -23.64
CA GLY A 536 27.39 -1.16 -24.44
C GLY A 536 26.15 -1.45 -23.60
N ASN A 537 26.13 -2.61 -22.93
CA ASN A 537 25.02 -3.03 -22.08
C ASN A 537 24.82 -2.09 -20.89
N PHE A 538 25.90 -1.52 -20.33
CA PHE A 538 25.78 -0.53 -19.27
C PHE A 538 24.95 0.68 -19.70
N ARG A 539 25.02 1.10 -20.98
CA ARG A 539 24.15 2.15 -21.51
C ARG A 539 22.68 1.71 -21.57
N THR A 540 22.42 0.46 -21.93
CA THR A 540 21.07 -0.13 -21.89
C THR A 540 20.51 -0.16 -20.47
N VAL A 541 21.32 -0.52 -19.46
CA VAL A 541 20.95 -0.47 -18.05
C VAL A 541 20.60 0.96 -17.61
N LEU A 542 21.42 1.97 -17.94
CA LEU A 542 21.12 3.37 -17.63
C LEU A 542 19.84 3.87 -18.31
N GLN A 543 19.57 3.42 -19.55
CA GLN A 543 18.33 3.74 -20.24
C GLN A 543 17.12 3.12 -19.56
N PHE A 544 17.24 1.87 -19.09
CA PHE A 544 16.21 1.20 -18.31
C PHE A 544 15.93 1.93 -16.98
N VAL A 545 16.97 2.29 -16.21
CA VAL A 545 16.86 3.10 -14.98
C VAL A 545 16.19 4.45 -15.26
N ALA A 546 16.55 5.11 -16.36
CA ALA A 546 15.92 6.36 -16.78
C ALA A 546 14.44 6.16 -17.16
N ASN A 547 14.07 5.05 -17.79
CA ASN A 547 12.68 4.77 -18.14
C ASN A 547 11.82 4.52 -16.91
N ILE A 548 12.31 3.77 -15.92
CA ILE A 548 11.62 3.63 -14.62
C ILE A 548 11.45 5.00 -13.96
N SER A 549 12.51 5.81 -13.91
CA SER A 549 12.49 7.13 -13.25
C SER A 549 11.47 8.10 -13.88
N LYS A 550 11.12 7.95 -15.16
CA LYS A 550 10.14 8.82 -15.84
C LYS A 550 8.72 8.63 -15.32
N GLU A 551 8.38 7.42 -14.87
CA GLU A 551 7.03 7.04 -14.41
C GLU A 551 6.66 7.67 -13.06
N PHE A 552 7.65 8.15 -12.29
CA PHE A 552 7.44 8.75 -10.98
C PHE A 552 7.35 10.28 -11.06
N GLU A 553 6.61 10.89 -10.14
CA GLU A 553 6.59 12.33 -9.94
C GLU A 553 7.76 12.75 -9.06
N ILE A 554 8.76 13.39 -9.66
CA ILE A 554 10.04 13.71 -9.00
C ILE A 554 10.04 15.15 -8.52
N SER A 555 10.16 15.33 -7.20
CA SER A 555 10.37 16.62 -6.54
C SER A 555 10.97 16.44 -5.15
N ASP A 556 11.39 17.52 -4.48
CA ASP A 556 11.87 17.47 -3.10
C ASP A 556 10.81 16.97 -2.11
N THR A 557 9.53 17.20 -2.42
CA THR A 557 8.38 16.78 -1.61
C THR A 557 7.78 15.47 -2.09
N ASP A 558 7.99 15.09 -3.36
CA ASP A 558 7.46 13.89 -4.00
C ASP A 558 8.52 12.78 -4.07
N THR A 559 8.58 12.01 -5.15
CA THR A 559 9.52 10.91 -5.27
C THR A 559 10.95 11.46 -5.44
N ARG A 560 11.91 10.86 -4.74
CA ARG A 560 13.34 11.22 -4.87
C ARG A 560 14.13 10.04 -5.35
N ILE A 561 15.12 10.29 -6.22
CA ILE A 561 15.91 9.25 -6.85
C ILE A 561 17.37 9.37 -6.40
N GLY A 562 17.98 8.24 -6.06
CA GLY A 562 19.40 8.10 -5.80
C GLY A 562 20.01 6.99 -6.65
N ALA A 563 21.31 7.06 -6.90
CA ALA A 563 22.01 6.04 -7.67
C ALA A 563 23.36 5.71 -7.05
N ILE A 564 23.63 4.41 -6.94
CA ILE A 564 24.90 3.82 -6.57
C ILE A 564 25.34 2.94 -7.73
N GLN A 565 26.61 3.04 -8.10
CA GLN A 565 27.27 2.10 -8.98
C GLN A 565 28.20 1.22 -8.15
N TYR A 566 28.29 -0.07 -8.44
CA TYR A 566 29.20 -0.97 -7.74
C TYR A 566 29.97 -1.90 -8.68
N THR A 567 31.16 -2.28 -8.24
CA THR A 567 31.97 -3.36 -8.79
C THR A 567 32.53 -4.21 -7.63
N TYR A 568 33.86 -4.28 -7.46
CA TYR A 568 34.49 -4.66 -6.19
C TYR A 568 34.27 -3.58 -5.11
N GLU A 569 34.21 -2.31 -5.54
CA GLU A 569 34.02 -1.13 -4.71
C GLU A 569 32.66 -0.48 -5.02
N GLN A 570 32.17 0.37 -4.11
CA GLN A 570 30.86 1.01 -4.22
C GLN A 570 31.04 2.53 -4.32
N ARG A 571 30.28 3.14 -5.22
CA ARG A 571 30.30 4.59 -5.43
C ARG A 571 28.89 5.16 -5.41
N LEU A 572 28.67 6.14 -4.55
CA LEU A 572 27.49 6.99 -4.61
C LEU A 572 27.61 7.97 -5.79
N GLU A 573 26.84 7.77 -6.86
CA GLU A 573 26.80 8.69 -8.00
C GLU A 573 26.05 9.97 -7.62
N PHE A 574 24.90 9.80 -6.95
CA PHE A 574 24.16 10.88 -6.31
C PHE A 574 23.17 10.36 -5.26
N SER A 575 22.92 11.19 -4.23
CA SER A 575 21.94 10.92 -3.18
C SER A 575 20.58 11.55 -3.48
N PHE A 576 19.57 11.24 -2.65
CA PHE A 576 18.17 11.65 -2.85
C PHE A 576 17.94 13.17 -2.87
N ASP A 577 18.85 13.95 -2.31
CA ASP A 577 18.76 15.41 -2.14
C ASP A 577 19.56 16.20 -3.21
N LYS A 578 20.27 15.52 -4.12
CA LYS A 578 21.12 16.19 -5.10
C LYS A 578 20.34 16.83 -6.24
N TYR A 579 19.27 16.18 -6.70
CA TYR A 579 18.47 16.63 -7.83
C TYR A 579 16.99 16.59 -7.46
N SER A 580 16.30 17.71 -7.69
CA SER A 580 14.90 17.90 -7.31
C SER A 580 13.95 17.97 -8.50
N THR A 581 14.44 17.86 -9.73
CA THR A 581 13.60 17.85 -10.93
C THR A 581 13.78 16.55 -11.71
N LYS A 582 12.68 16.10 -12.35
CA LYS A 582 12.68 14.92 -13.23
C LYS A 582 13.77 15.03 -14.30
N GLN A 583 13.92 16.20 -14.94
CA GLN A 583 14.88 16.40 -16.02
C GLN A 583 16.34 16.31 -15.54
N ASP A 584 16.65 16.83 -14.35
CA ASP A 584 18.01 16.78 -13.79
C ASP A 584 18.41 15.37 -13.41
N VAL A 585 17.49 14.61 -12.80
CA VAL A 585 17.69 13.19 -12.48
C VAL A 585 17.96 12.38 -13.75
N LEU A 586 17.13 12.52 -14.78
CA LEU A 586 17.31 11.80 -16.05
C LEU A 586 18.64 12.15 -16.74
N SER A 587 19.05 13.41 -16.65
CA SER A 587 20.33 13.86 -17.20
C SER A 587 21.51 13.34 -16.39
N ALA A 588 21.38 13.25 -15.07
CA ALA A 588 22.40 12.71 -14.19
C ALA A 588 22.62 11.21 -14.40
N ILE A 589 21.53 10.42 -14.52
CA ILE A 589 21.60 8.98 -14.82
C ILE A 589 22.40 8.73 -16.10
N LYS A 590 22.11 9.47 -17.18
CA LYS A 590 22.80 9.33 -18.47
C LYS A 590 24.30 9.62 -18.41
N ARG A 591 24.74 10.45 -17.45
CA ARG A 591 26.15 10.86 -17.27
C ARG A 591 26.96 9.92 -16.38
N ILE A 592 26.35 8.88 -15.81
CA ILE A 592 27.09 7.88 -15.03
C ILE A 592 28.09 7.19 -15.97
N ASN A 593 29.36 7.20 -15.58
CA ASN A 593 30.44 6.58 -16.34
C ASN A 593 30.60 5.12 -15.92
N TYR A 594 30.82 4.26 -16.91
CA TYR A 594 31.13 2.85 -16.69
C TYR A 594 32.49 2.69 -15.99
N TRP A 595 32.56 1.79 -15.00
CA TRP A 595 33.73 1.66 -14.12
C TRP A 595 34.53 0.37 -14.32
N SER A 596 33.91 -0.76 -14.66
CA SER A 596 34.55 -2.08 -14.82
C SER A 596 35.18 -2.64 -13.52
N GLY A 597 35.17 -3.96 -13.34
CA GLY A 597 35.61 -4.63 -12.12
C GLY A 597 34.83 -5.93 -11.88
N GLY A 598 34.84 -6.46 -10.65
CA GLY A 598 34.02 -7.61 -10.25
C GLY A 598 32.64 -7.21 -9.73
N THR A 599 31.92 -8.14 -9.15
CA THR A 599 30.50 -7.97 -8.74
C THR A 599 30.34 -8.30 -7.24
N SER A 600 30.52 -7.31 -6.36
CA SER A 600 30.33 -7.43 -4.90
C SER A 600 28.95 -6.88 -4.48
N THR A 601 27.91 -7.66 -4.75
CA THR A 601 26.49 -7.28 -4.56
C THR A 601 26.12 -7.14 -3.08
N GLY A 602 26.64 -7.99 -2.20
CA GLY A 602 26.35 -7.93 -0.76
C GLY A 602 26.87 -6.63 -0.13
N ALA A 603 28.10 -6.26 -0.47
CA ALA A 603 28.71 -4.99 -0.09
C ALA A 603 27.93 -3.79 -0.67
N ALA A 604 27.44 -3.90 -1.92
CA ALA A 604 26.60 -2.87 -2.53
C ALA A 604 25.29 -2.63 -1.77
N ILE A 605 24.61 -3.70 -1.32
CA ILE A 605 23.38 -3.60 -0.52
C ILE A 605 23.65 -2.94 0.83
N SER A 606 24.77 -3.30 1.47
CA SER A 606 25.18 -2.72 2.75
C SER A 606 25.47 -1.23 2.60
N TYR A 607 26.25 -0.87 1.56
CA TYR A 607 26.57 0.51 1.23
C TYR A 607 25.32 1.34 0.91
N ALA A 608 24.38 0.79 0.15
CA ALA A 608 23.11 1.45 -0.14
C ALA A 608 22.30 1.71 1.14
N SER A 609 22.25 0.73 2.04
CA SER A 609 21.57 0.86 3.33
C SER A 609 22.18 1.99 4.17
N GLU A 610 23.51 2.08 4.21
CA GLU A 610 24.25 3.00 5.08
C GLU A 610 24.40 4.42 4.51
N GLN A 611 24.64 4.56 3.20
CA GLN A 611 25.01 5.84 2.58
C GLN A 611 23.87 6.52 1.83
N LEU A 612 22.86 5.76 1.42
CA LEU A 612 21.72 6.26 0.66
C LEU A 612 20.43 6.22 1.48
N PHE A 613 20.00 5.04 1.97
CA PHE A 613 18.70 4.88 2.63
C PHE A 613 18.63 5.45 4.06
N THR A 614 19.78 5.73 4.70
CA THR A 614 19.84 6.52 5.95
C THR A 614 19.36 7.96 5.77
N LYS A 615 19.45 8.51 4.54
CA LYS A 615 19.00 9.87 4.18
C LYS A 615 17.55 9.92 3.68
N SER A 616 16.85 8.79 3.75
CA SER A 616 15.43 8.73 3.38
C SER A 616 14.56 9.48 4.39
N LYS A 617 13.51 10.14 3.89
CA LYS A 617 12.57 10.90 4.74
C LYS A 617 11.60 9.92 5.43
N PRO A 618 11.19 10.15 6.69
CA PRO A 618 10.31 9.23 7.44
C PRO A 618 8.98 8.88 6.74
N ASN A 619 8.43 9.80 5.94
CA ASN A 619 7.15 9.62 5.24
C ASN A 619 7.29 9.06 3.81
N LYS A 620 8.47 8.55 3.44
CA LYS A 620 8.75 8.00 2.11
C LYS A 620 8.96 6.49 2.20
N ARG A 621 8.40 5.76 1.25
CA ARG A 621 8.72 4.34 1.07
C ARG A 621 10.15 4.21 0.55
N LYS A 622 10.98 3.43 1.21
CA LYS A 622 12.35 3.15 0.77
C LYS A 622 12.32 2.00 -0.22
N ILE A 623 12.66 2.26 -1.47
CA ILE A 623 12.66 1.24 -2.53
C ILE A 623 14.07 1.12 -3.08
N MET A 624 14.65 -0.08 -3.03
CA MET A 624 15.92 -0.42 -3.66
C MET A 624 15.64 -1.22 -4.92
N ILE A 625 16.17 -0.77 -6.06
CA ILE A 625 16.14 -1.52 -7.32
C ILE A 625 17.58 -1.89 -7.64
N LEU A 626 17.92 -3.16 -7.46
CA LEU A 626 19.24 -3.71 -7.71
C LEU A 626 19.29 -4.37 -9.09
N ILE A 627 20.29 -4.04 -9.89
CA ILE A 627 20.48 -4.57 -11.24
C ILE A 627 21.86 -5.22 -11.30
N THR A 628 21.92 -6.50 -11.68
CA THR A 628 23.15 -7.32 -11.77
C THR A 628 23.13 -8.23 -12.99
N ASP A 629 24.29 -8.54 -13.57
CA ASP A 629 24.39 -9.47 -14.72
C ASP A 629 25.06 -10.81 -14.38
N GLY A 630 25.46 -11.00 -13.13
CA GLY A 630 26.25 -12.15 -12.71
C GLY A 630 26.09 -12.50 -11.24
N ARG A 631 26.78 -13.57 -10.85
CA ARG A 631 26.85 -14.07 -9.48
C ARG A 631 27.73 -13.18 -8.62
N SER A 632 27.30 -12.91 -7.38
CA SER A 632 28.09 -12.12 -6.45
C SER A 632 29.35 -12.85 -5.96
N TYR A 633 30.42 -12.11 -5.69
CA TYR A 633 31.63 -12.62 -5.03
C TYR A 633 31.49 -12.75 -3.49
N ASP A 634 30.45 -12.14 -2.92
CA ASP A 634 30.16 -12.07 -1.49
C ASP A 634 28.71 -12.51 -1.15
N ASP A 635 28.43 -12.78 0.13
CA ASP A 635 27.09 -13.19 0.56
C ASP A 635 26.10 -12.03 0.50
N VAL A 636 25.01 -12.21 -0.25
CA VAL A 636 23.96 -11.19 -0.42
C VAL A 636 22.87 -11.28 0.65
N ARG A 637 22.75 -12.42 1.34
CA ARG A 637 21.59 -12.75 2.17
C ARG A 637 21.51 -11.91 3.43
N MET A 638 22.64 -11.81 4.16
CA MET A 638 22.68 -11.02 5.39
C MET A 638 22.50 -9.51 5.12
N PRO A 639 23.19 -8.90 4.14
CA PRO A 639 22.94 -7.52 3.74
C PRO A 639 21.48 -7.25 3.34
N ALA A 640 20.89 -8.12 2.52
CA ALA A 640 19.49 -7.98 2.11
C ALA A 640 18.53 -8.06 3.31
N LEU A 641 18.73 -9.04 4.20
CA LEU A 641 17.92 -9.16 5.42
C LEU A 641 18.02 -7.90 6.30
N THR A 642 19.21 -7.33 6.45
CA THR A 642 19.40 -6.09 7.21
C THR A 642 18.72 -4.89 6.52
N ALA A 643 18.81 -4.78 5.19
CA ALA A 643 18.09 -3.76 4.43
C ALA A 643 16.57 -3.87 4.64
N HIS A 644 16.02 -5.09 4.55
CA HIS A 644 14.60 -5.37 4.78
C HIS A 644 14.16 -4.98 6.20
N GLN A 645 14.96 -5.33 7.21
CA GLN A 645 14.69 -4.95 8.61
C GLN A 645 14.69 -3.43 8.85
N ASN A 646 15.43 -2.67 8.02
CA ASN A 646 15.46 -1.21 8.06
C ASN A 646 14.35 -0.55 7.20
N GLY A 647 13.39 -1.35 6.74
CA GLY A 647 12.22 -0.90 5.98
C GLY A 647 12.48 -0.61 4.51
N VAL A 648 13.57 -1.15 3.95
CA VAL A 648 13.86 -1.07 2.50
C VAL A 648 13.14 -2.21 1.80
N ILE A 649 12.32 -1.88 0.81
CA ILE A 649 11.70 -2.84 -0.11
C ILE A 649 12.66 -3.03 -1.28
N ALA A 650 13.19 -4.22 -1.44
CA ALA A 650 14.18 -4.54 -2.45
C ALA A 650 13.54 -5.29 -3.64
N TYR A 651 13.80 -4.76 -4.84
CA TYR A 651 13.56 -5.41 -6.11
C TYR A 651 14.90 -5.78 -6.73
N SER A 652 15.03 -7.00 -7.25
CA SER A 652 16.25 -7.49 -7.88
C SER A 652 15.99 -7.80 -9.35
N ILE A 653 16.89 -7.36 -10.22
CA ILE A 653 16.77 -7.49 -11.67
C ILE A 653 18.06 -8.12 -12.16
N GLY A 654 17.97 -9.39 -12.51
CA GLY A 654 19.05 -10.15 -13.11
C GLY A 654 19.00 -10.10 -14.63
N VAL A 655 20.17 -10.02 -15.25
CA VAL A 655 20.33 -10.11 -16.70
C VAL A 655 21.33 -11.21 -17.03
N ALA A 656 21.14 -11.89 -18.16
CA ALA A 656 22.08 -12.88 -18.71
C ALA A 656 22.46 -13.99 -17.71
N TRP A 657 23.61 -13.89 -17.04
CA TRP A 657 24.16 -14.94 -16.19
C TRP A 657 23.87 -14.73 -14.70
N ALA A 658 22.95 -13.82 -14.36
CA ALA A 658 22.56 -13.54 -12.99
C ALA A 658 22.00 -14.79 -12.28
N ALA A 659 22.43 -15.00 -11.03
CA ALA A 659 22.04 -16.16 -10.25
C ALA A 659 20.63 -15.97 -9.64
N GLN A 660 19.64 -16.70 -10.15
CA GLN A 660 18.24 -16.59 -9.70
C GLN A 660 18.07 -16.76 -8.18
N ASP A 661 18.83 -17.66 -7.56
CA ASP A 661 18.78 -17.89 -6.11
C ASP A 661 19.30 -16.69 -5.29
N GLU A 662 20.22 -15.90 -5.84
CA GLU A 662 20.69 -14.65 -5.23
C GLU A 662 19.68 -13.52 -5.43
N LEU A 663 19.08 -13.42 -6.62
CA LEU A 663 18.02 -12.44 -6.88
C LEU A 663 16.85 -12.61 -5.93
N GLU A 664 16.37 -13.84 -5.74
CA GLU A 664 15.30 -14.17 -4.80
C GLU A 664 15.71 -13.89 -3.34
N ALA A 665 16.97 -14.14 -2.98
CA ALA A 665 17.47 -13.83 -1.64
C ALA A 665 17.61 -12.32 -1.36
N ILE A 666 17.83 -11.52 -2.39
CA ILE A 666 17.91 -10.04 -2.30
C ILE A 666 16.52 -9.44 -2.23
N ALA A 667 15.56 -9.99 -2.99
CA ALA A 667 14.22 -9.44 -3.11
C ALA A 667 13.43 -9.52 -1.78
N THR A 668 12.59 -8.52 -1.53
CA THR A 668 11.66 -8.54 -0.39
C THR A 668 10.53 -9.55 -0.66
N ASP A 669 10.04 -10.26 0.37
CA ASP A 669 8.90 -11.17 0.22
C ASP A 669 7.64 -10.46 -0.32
N PRO A 670 6.88 -11.03 -1.28
CA PRO A 670 7.14 -12.29 -1.97
C PRO A 670 8.28 -12.15 -3.02
N ASP A 671 9.37 -12.85 -2.75
CA ASP A 671 10.63 -12.84 -3.51
C ASP A 671 10.42 -13.06 -5.02
N LYS A 672 9.53 -13.98 -5.40
CA LYS A 672 9.23 -14.27 -6.82
C LYS A 672 8.51 -13.15 -7.57
N GLU A 673 7.84 -12.23 -6.88
CA GLU A 673 7.19 -11.08 -7.51
C GLU A 673 8.12 -9.85 -7.50
N HIS A 674 9.17 -9.88 -6.68
CA HIS A 674 10.14 -8.79 -6.55
C HIS A 674 11.50 -9.10 -7.18
N SER A 675 11.69 -10.31 -7.71
CA SER A 675 12.83 -10.70 -8.54
C SER A 675 12.41 -10.84 -10.00
N PHE A 676 13.20 -10.26 -10.88
CA PHE A 676 13.01 -10.30 -12.33
C PHE A 676 14.28 -10.82 -12.98
N PHE A 677 14.13 -11.62 -14.04
CA PHE A 677 15.23 -12.17 -14.80
C PHE A 677 14.96 -12.05 -16.29
N VAL A 678 15.97 -11.66 -17.06
CA VAL A 678 15.92 -11.64 -18.52
C VAL A 678 17.22 -12.10 -19.14
N ASP A 679 17.12 -12.83 -20.25
CA ASP A 679 18.30 -13.39 -20.92
C ASP A 679 19.19 -12.32 -21.56
N GLU A 680 18.61 -11.22 -22.02
CA GLU A 680 19.30 -10.17 -22.79
C GLU A 680 19.01 -8.77 -22.24
N PHE A 681 20.04 -7.91 -22.25
CA PHE A 681 19.93 -6.52 -21.79
C PHE A 681 18.87 -5.71 -22.55
N ASP A 682 18.76 -5.95 -23.86
CA ASP A 682 17.81 -5.23 -24.71
C ASP A 682 16.36 -5.53 -24.34
N ASN A 683 16.08 -6.61 -23.60
CA ASN A 683 14.72 -6.96 -23.16
C ASN A 683 14.37 -6.37 -21.78
N LEU A 684 15.27 -5.65 -21.10
CA LEU A 684 15.00 -5.00 -19.81
C LEU A 684 13.75 -4.10 -19.83
N TYR A 685 13.47 -3.43 -20.95
CA TYR A 685 12.31 -2.52 -21.07
C TYR A 685 10.97 -3.19 -20.75
N GLN A 686 10.86 -4.51 -20.95
CA GLN A 686 9.63 -5.25 -20.69
C GLN A 686 9.22 -5.22 -19.21
N PHE A 687 10.18 -4.98 -18.31
CA PHE A 687 9.95 -4.95 -16.87
C PHE A 687 9.60 -3.58 -16.30
N VAL A 688 9.65 -2.50 -17.10
CA VAL A 688 9.26 -1.18 -16.59
C VAL A 688 7.83 -1.22 -16.03
N ASN A 689 6.86 -1.65 -16.84
CA ASN A 689 5.46 -1.68 -16.41
C ASN A 689 5.19 -2.68 -15.26
N PRO A 690 5.63 -3.96 -15.34
CA PRO A 690 5.48 -4.91 -14.24
C PRO A 690 6.10 -4.42 -12.92
N LEU A 691 7.28 -3.81 -12.96
CA LEU A 691 7.95 -3.29 -11.77
C LEU A 691 7.15 -2.17 -11.12
N ILE A 692 6.68 -1.19 -11.90
CA ILE A 692 5.83 -0.11 -11.40
C ILE A 692 4.54 -0.67 -10.80
N GLN A 693 3.92 -1.66 -11.45
CA GLN A 693 2.71 -2.32 -10.92
C GLN A 693 2.96 -3.02 -9.59
N ASN A 694 4.09 -3.70 -9.44
CA ASN A 694 4.44 -4.39 -8.19
C ASN A 694 4.75 -3.37 -7.08
N ILE A 695 5.48 -2.29 -7.39
CA ILE A 695 5.70 -1.16 -6.47
C ILE A 695 4.37 -0.57 -5.99
N CYS A 696 3.41 -0.38 -6.89
CA CYS A 696 2.11 0.18 -6.56
C CYS A 696 1.19 -0.78 -5.80
N THR A 697 1.32 -2.09 -6.02
CA THR A 697 0.64 -3.13 -5.24
C THR A 697 1.18 -3.15 -3.81
N GLU A 698 2.51 -3.19 -3.65
CA GLU A 698 3.16 -3.22 -2.34
C GLU A 698 2.93 -1.92 -1.54
N PHE A 699 2.77 -0.78 -2.21
CA PHE A 699 2.44 0.49 -1.54
C PHE A 699 1.17 0.40 -0.67
N ASN A 700 0.20 -0.42 -1.06
CA ASN A 700 -1.09 -0.58 -0.37
C ASN A 700 -1.10 -1.75 0.64
N SER A 701 -0.14 -2.66 0.58
CA SER A 701 -0.06 -3.85 1.44
C SER A 701 0.46 -3.50 2.85
N GLN A 702 1.27 -2.46 2.97
CA GLN A 702 1.81 -1.99 4.24
C GLN A 702 0.88 -0.96 4.90
N PRO A 703 0.71 -1.00 6.25
CA PRO A 703 -0.09 -0.01 6.96
C PRO A 703 0.36 1.42 6.60
N ARG A 704 -0.62 2.30 6.42
CA ARG A 704 -0.43 3.68 5.97
C ARG A 704 0.13 4.63 7.02
N ASN A 705 0.47 4.13 8.21
CA ASN A 705 1.16 4.85 9.28
C ASN A 705 2.09 3.90 10.04
#